data_AF-A0A6C0HEQ7-F1
#
_entry.id   AF-A0A6C0HEQ7-F1
#
_cell.length_a   1.000
_cell.length_b   1.000
_cell.length_c   1.000
_cell.angle_alpha   90.00
_cell.angle_beta   90.00
_cell.angle_gamma   90.00
#
_symmetry.space_group_name_H-M   'P 1'
#
loop_
_entity.id
_entity.type
_entity.pdbx_description
1 polymer ?
#
loop_
_entity_poly.entity_id
_entity_poly.type
_entity_poly.pdbx_seq_one_letter_code
_entity_poly.pdbx_strand_id
1 'polypeptide(L)'
;MEDLQDLQLDTVYITSLYKIQSNSNIEGLQELFIPFLTLNIPIIIFTDIESLHYDNEFITCIYLPRSNLISFTQKTAKLPEYRNNEKDTLEFLQLMNAKPEFLYRATKLKPAKNYVWFDFGILKIIKNQSKFLETMKVLDRYAIDNKIVIPGCLPKNSVNLNTLFIFPIWRFCGGLFIASSKIIERFYYLNLTELKKCFELQSLTWEVNIWASIENKHSELFSWYSGDHNDTILPQEIKVKDTPVLLNNKKKLILLTMIKNESRAIRRCLDAARSICDAICICDTGSTDNTLEIISEYLEHSQVPGKVYNHEWKNFGHNRSLSFLACVDYCKELGWDLDSTYGVLIDADMILCRGPKFSKDELIHEGYTLIQKSPGVEYSNVRLVRLGFNWKCLGVTHEYWDGYNPCFLPIDFAYINDVGDGGCKDDKFIRDVKLLEAGLQEEPKNERYLFYLAQSYKDSGNIDKSIEFYNKRITAGGWYEEIWYSMYTLMKLYAEKKDAPMVEMWGQKAYEYRKERVENILYLVRFFLDKRQYFKAWHYWTLGNGTPKPPDLLFIEPEAYTYGFDKELIILHNYVMPHKKKDILEHTIRYFNTYKDGWSYSNLKWFVEKLPIKKHEIEFQPIGDFTPTSTSFCRQEDGKYRVNVRYVNYRIQPDGSYMMFENGILNRNHAVRTINYECIMDSKFNIVSPLQLMNIEDIPKHASHIKGLEDVRIFMKENQLHYIATTLEYSYNGKIRQHTGKYSIQNHRFENNRSIKPPSETDCEKNWIPYKENKIIYKWHPFQIGSISNDSDTLVIESNQETPWFFSNMRGSSTLVEEGEYLWGITHIVIYEQPRKYYHIIVKIDPTTDKLIAYTNPFYFVNNSIEYCLGLEKRGEVFYSFISQNDANPIFVEWNESDLIWKTIHI
;
A
#
# COMPACT_ATOMS: atom_id res chain seq x y z
N MET A 1 -59.96 23.76 24.22
CA MET A 1 -58.56 24.11 23.90
C MET A 1 -58.00 22.98 23.05
N GLU A 2 -58.38 22.69 21.80
CA GLU A 2 -58.96 23.49 20.70
C GLU A 2 -58.43 24.92 20.66
N ASP A 3 -57.14 25.00 20.31
CA ASP A 3 -56.53 25.93 19.35
C ASP A 3 -55.00 25.87 19.53
N LEU A 4 -54.35 24.91 18.87
CA LEU A 4 -52.89 24.84 18.64
C LEU A 4 -52.63 23.77 17.55
N GLN A 5 -53.35 23.85 16.42
CA GLN A 5 -52.97 23.14 15.19
C GLN A 5 -52.00 24.02 14.40
N ASP A 6 -50.87 23.43 14.03
CA ASP A 6 -49.95 23.82 12.96
C ASP A 6 -49.08 25.08 13.11
N LEU A 7 -48.34 25.19 14.21
CA LEU A 7 -47.01 25.81 14.16
C LEU A 7 -45.96 24.70 14.02
N GLN A 8 -45.65 24.32 12.78
CA GLN A 8 -44.48 23.49 12.50
C GLN A 8 -43.25 24.26 12.99
N LEU A 9 -42.61 23.78 14.06
CA LEU A 9 -41.38 24.38 14.55
C LEU A 9 -40.32 24.32 13.45
N ASP A 10 -39.58 25.40 13.26
CA ASP A 10 -38.52 25.41 12.25
C ASP A 10 -37.40 24.43 12.64
N THR A 11 -37.04 24.35 13.93
CA THR A 11 -35.98 23.45 14.42
C THR A 11 -36.26 22.89 15.80
N VAL A 12 -35.90 21.63 16.03
CA VAL A 12 -35.87 20.97 17.34
C VAL A 12 -34.45 20.49 17.65
N TYR A 13 -33.98 20.73 18.87
CA TYR A 13 -32.66 20.33 19.34
C TYR A 13 -32.79 19.05 20.18
N ILE A 14 -31.81 18.16 20.07
CA ILE A 14 -31.84 16.82 20.66
C ILE A 14 -30.52 16.55 21.35
N THR A 15 -30.61 16.02 22.57
CA THR A 15 -29.46 15.53 23.32
C THR A 15 -29.87 14.32 24.18
N SER A 16 -28.90 13.73 24.87
CA SER A 16 -29.15 12.59 25.76
C SER A 16 -28.28 12.61 27.02
N LEU A 17 -28.84 12.25 28.16
CA LEU A 17 -28.13 12.10 29.43
C LEU A 17 -28.43 10.72 30.04
N TYR A 18 -27.43 9.84 30.08
CA TYR A 18 -27.59 8.47 30.59
C TYR A 18 -26.53 8.13 31.64
N LYS A 19 -26.89 7.31 32.64
CA LYS A 19 -25.97 6.78 33.66
C LYS A 19 -25.24 5.53 33.17
N ILE A 20 -24.24 5.73 32.32
CA ILE A 20 -23.46 4.65 31.69
C ILE A 20 -22.21 4.23 32.46
N GLN A 21 -21.72 5.02 33.43
CA GLN A 21 -20.58 4.65 34.29
C GLN A 21 -20.94 4.81 35.78
N SER A 22 -20.34 4.00 36.66
CA SER A 22 -20.59 4.03 38.10
C SER A 22 -20.22 5.37 38.77
N ASN A 23 -19.26 6.10 38.20
CA ASN A 23 -18.77 7.41 38.68
C ASN A 23 -19.19 8.57 37.77
N SER A 24 -20.26 8.44 36.97
CA SER A 24 -20.71 9.54 36.11
C SER A 24 -21.06 10.77 36.94
N ASN A 25 -20.32 11.88 36.76
CA ASN A 25 -20.63 13.17 37.38
C ASN A 25 -21.86 13.80 36.71
N ILE A 26 -23.03 13.25 37.02
CA ILE A 26 -24.32 13.69 36.47
C ILE A 26 -24.63 15.12 36.92
N GLU A 27 -24.34 15.47 38.18
CA GLU A 27 -24.57 16.81 38.71
C GLU A 27 -23.76 17.86 37.94
N GLY A 28 -22.45 17.64 37.76
CA GLY A 28 -21.61 18.55 36.98
C GLY A 28 -21.97 18.60 35.48
N LEU A 29 -22.56 17.54 34.92
CA LEU A 29 -23.13 17.59 33.57
C LEU A 29 -24.40 18.44 33.51
N GLN A 30 -25.29 18.32 34.51
CA GLN A 30 -26.49 19.14 34.60
C GLN A 30 -26.14 20.62 34.80
N GLU A 31 -25.10 20.94 35.57
CA GLU A 31 -24.59 22.32 35.72
C GLU A 31 -24.15 22.91 34.38
N LEU A 32 -23.44 22.13 33.56
CA LEU A 32 -23.04 22.54 32.20
C LEU A 32 -24.24 22.71 31.25
N PHE A 33 -25.39 22.15 31.58
CA PHE A 33 -26.61 22.28 30.78
C PHE A 33 -27.42 23.53 31.11
N ILE A 34 -27.27 24.11 32.32
CA ILE A 34 -28.00 25.29 32.79
C ILE A 34 -28.00 26.45 31.77
N PRO A 35 -26.88 26.79 31.09
CA PRO A 35 -26.88 27.89 30.12
C PRO A 35 -27.88 27.70 28.96
N PHE A 36 -28.18 26.47 28.56
CA PHE A 36 -29.14 26.18 27.48
C PHE A 36 -30.58 26.49 27.87
N LEU A 37 -30.92 26.48 29.16
CA LEU A 37 -32.26 26.82 29.67
C LEU A 37 -32.64 28.27 29.35
N THR A 38 -31.65 29.14 29.13
CA THR A 38 -31.85 30.56 28.84
C THR A 38 -32.07 30.89 27.36
N LEU A 39 -31.97 29.88 26.47
CA LEU A 39 -32.00 30.10 25.03
C LEU A 39 -33.41 30.16 24.43
N ASN A 40 -34.43 29.69 25.16
CA ASN A 40 -35.82 29.57 24.68
C ASN A 40 -35.93 28.81 23.34
N ILE A 41 -35.09 27.80 23.13
CA ILE A 41 -35.14 26.90 21.98
C ILE A 41 -35.68 25.53 22.41
N PRO A 42 -36.49 24.85 21.58
CA PRO A 42 -37.07 23.56 21.94
C PRO A 42 -35.99 22.47 21.99
N ILE A 43 -35.71 21.90 23.16
CA ILE A 43 -34.74 20.82 23.36
C ILE A 43 -35.44 19.57 23.91
N ILE A 44 -35.22 18.43 23.26
CA ILE A 44 -35.61 17.10 23.75
C ILE A 44 -34.40 16.41 24.35
N ILE A 45 -34.53 15.97 25.60
CA ILE A 45 -33.49 15.25 26.34
C ILE A 45 -33.95 13.81 26.54
N PHE A 46 -33.30 12.84 25.91
CA PHE A 46 -33.52 11.42 26.20
C PHE A 46 -32.68 10.97 27.39
N THR A 47 -33.26 10.24 28.33
CA THR A 47 -32.56 9.87 29.58
C THR A 47 -33.04 8.56 30.20
N ASP A 48 -32.17 7.87 30.94
CA ASP A 48 -32.54 6.77 31.84
C ASP A 48 -32.70 7.21 33.31
N ILE A 49 -32.80 8.52 33.55
CA ILE A 49 -32.97 9.09 34.88
C ILE A 49 -34.42 9.55 35.03
N GLU A 50 -35.27 8.75 35.67
CA GLU A 50 -36.71 9.06 35.85
C GLU A 50 -36.96 10.40 36.54
N SER A 51 -36.06 10.80 37.45
CA SER A 51 -36.17 12.05 38.19
C SER A 51 -35.63 13.28 37.44
N LEU A 52 -35.11 13.15 36.22
CA LEU A 52 -34.55 14.28 35.48
C LEU A 52 -35.68 15.15 34.92
N HIS A 53 -35.84 16.33 35.49
CA HIS A 53 -36.83 17.31 35.07
C HIS A 53 -36.24 18.72 35.13
N TYR A 54 -36.60 19.57 34.16
CA TYR A 54 -36.27 20.99 34.16
C TYR A 54 -37.56 21.79 34.14
N ASP A 55 -37.69 22.77 35.02
CA ASP A 55 -38.83 23.70 35.06
C ASP A 55 -38.69 24.75 33.95
N ASN A 56 -38.87 24.31 32.69
CA ASN A 56 -38.73 25.13 31.50
C ASN A 56 -39.60 24.56 30.35
N GLU A 57 -40.54 25.35 29.84
CA GLU A 57 -41.51 24.91 28.82
C GLU A 57 -40.88 24.52 27.47
N PHE A 58 -39.64 24.97 27.19
CA PHE A 58 -38.91 24.62 25.97
C PHE A 58 -38.12 23.32 26.11
N ILE A 59 -38.00 22.75 27.31
CA ILE A 59 -37.26 21.52 27.57
C ILE A 59 -38.23 20.36 27.76
N THR A 60 -38.01 19.27 27.04
CA THR A 60 -38.79 18.04 27.19
C THR A 60 -37.88 16.88 27.53
N CYS A 61 -37.94 16.42 28.78
CA CYS A 61 -37.24 15.21 29.21
C CYS A 61 -38.07 13.96 28.89
N ILE A 62 -37.50 13.03 28.13
CA ILE A 62 -38.12 11.76 27.77
C ILE A 62 -37.36 10.65 28.47
N TYR A 63 -38.03 10.01 29.43
CA TYR A 63 -37.52 8.78 30.02
C TYR A 63 -37.55 7.65 28.99
N LEU A 64 -36.38 7.11 28.67
CA LEU A 64 -36.17 6.03 27.72
C LEU A 64 -35.11 5.08 28.28
N PRO A 65 -35.51 3.95 28.88
CA PRO A 65 -34.57 2.96 29.39
C PRO A 65 -33.59 2.50 28.31
N ARG A 66 -32.31 2.37 28.65
CA ARG A 66 -31.26 1.93 27.70
C ARG A 66 -31.57 0.58 27.04
N SER A 67 -32.29 -0.32 27.73
CA SER A 67 -32.75 -1.60 27.17
C SER A 67 -33.64 -1.46 25.93
N ASN A 68 -34.21 -0.27 25.71
CA ASN A 68 -35.12 0.02 24.62
C ASN A 68 -34.40 0.65 23.41
N LEU A 69 -33.08 0.86 23.49
CA LEU A 69 -32.24 1.33 22.39
C LEU A 69 -31.68 0.13 21.62
N ILE A 70 -31.66 0.22 20.29
CA ILE A 70 -31.27 -0.92 19.44
C ILE A 70 -29.80 -1.26 19.64
N SER A 71 -28.94 -0.25 19.81
CA SER A 71 -27.51 -0.43 20.09
C SER A 71 -27.24 -1.24 21.36
N PHE A 72 -28.16 -1.23 22.34
CA PHE A 72 -28.06 -1.96 23.60
C PHE A 72 -28.59 -3.40 23.54
N THR A 73 -29.18 -3.83 22.42
CA THR A 73 -29.64 -5.23 22.25
C THR A 73 -28.48 -6.22 22.23
N GLN A 74 -27.29 -5.79 21.78
CA GLN A 74 -26.08 -6.59 21.83
C GLN A 74 -25.46 -6.53 23.23
N LYS A 75 -25.58 -7.60 24.01
CA LYS A 75 -25.09 -7.63 25.40
C LYS A 75 -23.56 -7.70 25.52
N THR A 76 -22.88 -8.21 24.49
CA THR A 76 -21.42 -8.36 24.46
C THR A 76 -20.88 -8.04 23.07
N ALA A 77 -19.76 -7.33 23.01
CA ALA A 77 -19.07 -7.05 21.76
C ALA A 77 -17.55 -6.96 21.99
N LYS A 78 -16.78 -7.39 20.98
CA LYS A 78 -15.36 -7.06 20.88
C LYS A 78 -15.24 -5.56 20.61
N LEU A 79 -14.53 -4.86 21.49
CA LEU A 79 -14.29 -3.42 21.36
C LEU A 79 -12.96 -3.15 20.65
N PRO A 80 -12.78 -1.96 20.06
CA PRO A 80 -11.54 -1.61 19.37
C PRO A 80 -10.33 -1.69 20.28
N GLU A 81 -9.22 -2.16 19.74
CA GLU A 81 -7.99 -2.42 20.50
C GLU A 81 -7.38 -1.12 21.05
N TYR A 82 -7.34 -0.06 20.23
CA TYR A 82 -6.76 1.24 20.58
C TYR A 82 -7.85 2.24 20.93
N ARG A 83 -8.46 2.04 22.10
CA ARG A 83 -9.47 2.92 22.68
C ARG A 83 -9.06 3.42 24.06
N ASN A 84 -9.69 4.49 24.54
CA ASN A 84 -9.55 4.85 25.94
C ASN A 84 -10.41 3.89 26.77
N ASN A 85 -9.78 2.93 27.47
CA ASN A 85 -10.50 1.89 28.21
C ASN A 85 -11.41 2.41 29.33
N GLU A 86 -11.12 3.60 29.88
CA GLU A 86 -11.93 4.21 30.94
C GLU A 86 -13.15 4.95 30.37
N LYS A 87 -13.02 5.54 29.18
CA LYS A 87 -14.08 6.34 28.54
C LYS A 87 -14.90 5.52 27.53
N ASP A 88 -14.24 4.84 26.60
CA ASP A 88 -14.82 4.11 25.48
C ASP A 88 -15.26 2.70 25.92
N THR A 89 -16.14 2.64 26.92
CA THR A 89 -16.75 1.38 27.39
C THR A 89 -17.78 0.87 26.39
N LEU A 90 -18.23 -0.37 26.56
CA LEU A 90 -19.28 -0.96 25.71
C LEU A 90 -20.54 -0.09 25.76
N GLU A 91 -20.99 0.27 26.95
CA GLU A 91 -22.18 1.09 27.18
C GLU A 91 -22.03 2.50 26.60
N PHE A 92 -20.83 3.08 26.65
CA PHE A 92 -20.54 4.38 26.02
C PHE A 92 -20.69 4.29 24.51
N LEU A 93 -20.05 3.31 23.87
CA LEU A 93 -20.12 3.13 22.42
C LEU A 93 -21.54 2.78 21.97
N GLN A 94 -22.30 2.01 22.75
CA GLN A 94 -23.71 1.75 22.48
C GLN A 94 -24.54 3.02 22.53
N LEU A 95 -24.34 3.87 23.53
CA LEU A 95 -25.04 5.15 23.64
C LEU A 95 -24.69 6.08 22.47
N MET A 96 -23.42 6.18 22.11
CA MET A 96 -22.98 7.04 20.99
C MET A 96 -23.59 6.58 19.65
N ASN A 97 -23.70 5.27 19.44
CA ASN A 97 -24.34 4.72 18.24
C ASN A 97 -25.87 4.89 18.21
N ALA A 98 -26.51 5.29 19.32
CA ALA A 98 -27.94 5.55 19.39
C ALA A 98 -28.33 6.97 18.91
N LYS A 99 -27.36 7.86 18.61
CA LYS A 99 -27.63 9.24 18.16
C LYS A 99 -28.64 9.34 17.00
N PRO A 100 -28.53 8.55 15.91
CA PRO A 100 -29.54 8.58 14.84
C PRO A 100 -30.92 8.07 15.27
N GLU A 101 -30.98 7.15 16.24
CA GLU A 101 -32.23 6.64 16.80
C GLU A 101 -32.96 7.73 17.62
N PHE A 102 -32.22 8.51 18.42
CA PHE A 102 -32.80 9.65 19.16
C PHE A 102 -33.40 10.68 18.22
N LEU A 103 -32.71 11.02 17.12
CA LEU A 103 -33.26 11.92 16.10
C LEU A 103 -34.53 11.35 15.48
N TYR A 104 -34.51 10.08 15.07
CA TYR A 104 -35.68 9.44 14.48
C TYR A 104 -36.88 9.45 15.44
N ARG A 105 -36.68 9.13 16.73
CA ARG A 105 -37.73 9.19 17.75
C ARG A 105 -38.23 10.62 17.97
N ALA A 106 -37.33 11.61 17.99
CA ALA A 106 -37.69 13.01 18.10
C ALA A 106 -38.61 13.47 16.96
N THR A 107 -38.43 12.95 15.73
CA THR A 107 -39.33 13.27 14.61
C THR A 107 -40.78 12.83 14.84
N LYS A 108 -40.98 11.78 15.65
CA LYS A 108 -42.32 11.26 15.99
C LYS A 108 -42.94 11.98 17.19
N LEU A 109 -42.12 12.56 18.05
CA LEU A 109 -42.57 13.30 19.24
C LEU A 109 -42.90 14.76 18.92
N LYS A 110 -42.04 15.43 18.16
CA LYS A 110 -42.15 16.86 17.86
C LYS A 110 -41.77 17.12 16.40
N PRO A 111 -42.75 17.20 15.48
CA PRO A 111 -42.50 17.51 14.07
C PRO A 111 -41.87 18.89 13.88
N ALA A 112 -40.78 18.96 13.12
CA ALA A 112 -40.04 20.18 12.80
C ALA A 112 -39.42 20.09 11.40
N LYS A 113 -38.99 21.22 10.83
CA LYS A 113 -38.28 21.19 9.53
C LYS A 113 -36.87 20.63 9.68
N ASN A 114 -36.16 21.03 10.74
CA ASN A 114 -34.78 20.65 11.01
C ASN A 114 -34.61 20.08 12.42
N TYR A 115 -33.60 19.22 12.58
CA TYR A 115 -33.25 18.58 13.84
C TYR A 115 -31.75 18.73 14.09
N VAL A 116 -31.38 19.18 15.29
CA VAL A 116 -29.99 19.42 15.67
C VAL A 116 -29.59 18.46 16.78
N TRP A 117 -28.62 17.60 16.54
CA TRP A 117 -27.95 16.88 17.62
C TRP A 117 -26.89 17.75 18.26
N PHE A 118 -26.81 17.74 19.59
CA PHE A 118 -25.62 18.17 20.32
C PHE A 118 -25.37 17.29 21.55
N ASP A 119 -24.10 17.02 21.86
CA ASP A 119 -23.75 16.25 23.06
C ASP A 119 -24.08 17.05 24.33
N PHE A 120 -24.64 16.38 25.34
CA PHE A 120 -25.13 17.04 26.57
C PHE A 120 -24.06 17.86 27.28
N GLY A 121 -22.82 17.38 27.26
CA GLY A 121 -21.65 18.04 27.85
C GLY A 121 -20.83 18.87 26.87
N ILE A 122 -21.38 19.29 25.71
CA ILE A 122 -20.62 19.95 24.64
C ILE A 122 -19.86 21.19 25.12
N LEU A 123 -20.38 21.95 26.10
CA LEU A 123 -19.70 23.14 26.62
C LEU A 123 -18.34 22.86 27.30
N LYS A 124 -18.02 21.60 27.62
CA LYS A 124 -16.68 21.23 28.13
C LYS A 124 -15.55 21.51 27.15
N ILE A 125 -15.84 21.45 25.85
CA ILE A 125 -14.85 21.63 24.79
C ILE A 125 -14.90 23.04 24.18
N ILE A 126 -15.90 23.85 24.54
CA ILE A 126 -16.12 25.19 24.00
C ILE A 126 -15.39 26.22 24.87
N LYS A 127 -14.50 27.01 24.25
CA LYS A 127 -13.78 28.09 24.92
C LYS A 127 -14.63 29.35 24.98
N ASN A 128 -15.32 29.70 23.89
CA ASN A 128 -16.22 30.86 23.85
C ASN A 128 -17.70 30.43 23.99
N GLN A 129 -18.11 30.12 25.22
CA GLN A 129 -19.45 29.62 25.50
C GLN A 129 -20.56 30.63 25.15
N SER A 130 -20.34 31.93 25.37
CA SER A 130 -21.33 32.96 25.02
C SER A 130 -21.63 32.97 23.52
N LYS A 131 -20.58 33.02 22.67
CA LYS A 131 -20.74 32.96 21.21
C LYS A 131 -21.38 31.64 20.77
N PHE A 132 -21.03 30.54 21.44
CA PHE A 132 -21.60 29.24 21.13
C PHE A 132 -23.11 29.23 21.37
N LEU A 133 -23.53 29.67 22.55
CA LEU A 133 -24.94 29.76 22.94
C LEU A 133 -25.74 30.72 22.04
N GLU A 134 -25.15 31.85 21.63
CA GLU A 134 -25.76 32.75 20.64
C GLU A 134 -25.93 32.08 19.28
N THR A 135 -24.92 31.35 18.81
CA THR A 135 -24.96 30.64 17.52
C THR A 135 -25.98 29.51 17.53
N MET A 136 -26.15 28.82 18.67
CA MET A 136 -27.16 27.78 18.83
C MET A 136 -28.58 28.29 18.53
N LYS A 137 -28.90 29.57 18.77
CA LYS A 137 -30.22 30.15 18.48
C LYS A 137 -30.53 30.28 16.98
N VAL A 138 -29.51 30.24 16.13
CA VAL A 138 -29.61 30.49 14.68
C VAL A 138 -28.98 29.38 13.85
N LEU A 139 -28.77 28.21 14.46
CA LEU A 139 -28.07 27.09 13.85
C LEU A 139 -28.87 26.46 12.69
N ASP A 140 -30.18 26.62 12.73
CA ASP A 140 -31.12 26.22 11.68
C ASP A 140 -30.82 26.83 10.31
N ARG A 141 -30.21 28.02 10.27
CA ARG A 141 -29.79 28.70 9.03
C ARG A 141 -28.74 27.92 8.24
N TYR A 142 -28.05 26.99 8.88
CA TYR A 142 -27.05 26.14 8.26
C TYR A 142 -27.62 24.80 7.79
N ALA A 143 -28.91 24.54 8.04
CA ALA A 143 -29.54 23.32 7.55
C ALA A 143 -29.57 23.31 6.01
N ILE A 144 -29.29 22.14 5.44
CA ILE A 144 -29.38 21.91 4.00
C ILE A 144 -30.40 20.81 3.76
N ASP A 145 -31.35 21.09 2.86
CA ASP A 145 -32.39 20.15 2.46
C ASP A 145 -31.77 18.82 2.00
N ASN A 146 -32.32 17.72 2.50
CA ASN A 146 -31.88 16.34 2.22
C ASN A 146 -30.43 16.02 2.63
N LYS A 147 -29.79 16.82 3.48
CA LYS A 147 -28.42 16.56 3.96
C LYS A 147 -28.29 16.59 5.48
N ILE A 148 -27.21 15.97 5.94
CA ILE A 148 -26.67 16.03 7.29
C ILE A 148 -25.46 16.97 7.25
N VAL A 149 -25.59 18.14 7.85
CA VAL A 149 -24.52 19.13 7.95
C VAL A 149 -23.73 18.86 9.22
N ILE A 150 -22.45 18.52 9.08
CA ILE A 150 -21.67 17.93 10.17
C ILE A 150 -20.21 18.40 10.15
N PRO A 151 -19.64 18.82 11.29
CA PRO A 151 -18.23 19.14 11.42
C PRO A 151 -17.37 17.89 11.42
N GLY A 152 -16.13 18.00 10.96
CA GLY A 152 -15.13 16.97 11.19
C GLY A 152 -13.69 17.41 11.04
N CYS A 153 -12.81 16.63 11.66
CA CYS A 153 -11.39 16.94 11.78
C CYS A 153 -10.61 16.57 10.52
N LEU A 154 -11.00 15.48 9.85
CA LEU A 154 -10.28 14.93 8.69
C LEU A 154 -11.10 14.99 7.39
N PRO A 155 -10.48 15.31 6.24
CA PRO A 155 -11.14 15.24 4.95
C PRO A 155 -11.34 13.77 4.52
N LYS A 156 -12.33 13.53 3.65
CA LYS A 156 -12.72 12.16 3.22
C LYS A 156 -11.54 11.33 2.70
N ASN A 157 -10.63 11.94 1.94
CA ASN A 157 -9.49 11.24 1.32
C ASN A 157 -8.40 10.82 2.32
N SER A 158 -8.45 11.30 3.56
CA SER A 158 -7.54 10.94 4.64
C SER A 158 -8.07 9.79 5.51
N VAL A 159 -9.26 9.25 5.20
CA VAL A 159 -9.90 8.18 5.96
C VAL A 159 -9.57 6.82 5.36
N ASN A 160 -9.07 5.91 6.19
CA ASN A 160 -8.88 4.50 5.83
C ASN A 160 -9.97 3.65 6.49
N LEU A 161 -10.92 3.12 5.72
CA LEU A 161 -12.01 2.30 6.28
C LEU A 161 -11.56 0.91 6.75
N ASN A 162 -10.34 0.46 6.40
CA ASN A 162 -9.82 -0.81 6.92
C ASN A 162 -9.51 -0.75 8.42
N THR A 163 -9.49 0.45 9.02
CA THR A 163 -9.25 0.64 10.47
C THR A 163 -10.53 0.84 11.27
N LEU A 164 -11.70 0.53 10.69
CA LEU A 164 -13.02 0.80 11.26
C LEU A 164 -13.23 0.20 12.67
N PHE A 165 -12.60 -0.93 13.00
CA PHE A 165 -12.65 -1.57 14.31
C PHE A 165 -11.36 -1.42 15.13
N ILE A 166 -10.45 -0.52 14.72
CA ILE A 166 -9.12 -0.37 15.31
C ILE A 166 -8.97 1.00 16.00
N PHE A 167 -9.29 2.09 15.29
CA PHE A 167 -9.13 3.47 15.77
C PHE A 167 -10.40 4.30 15.53
N PRO A 168 -10.64 5.39 16.30
CA PRO A 168 -11.68 6.35 15.96
C PRO A 168 -11.31 7.09 14.67
N ILE A 169 -12.25 7.12 13.73
CA ILE A 169 -12.14 7.81 12.45
C ILE A 169 -12.68 9.22 12.66
N TRP A 170 -11.77 10.16 12.89
CA TRP A 170 -12.07 11.59 13.08
C TRP A 170 -12.53 12.31 11.80
N ARG A 171 -13.21 11.58 10.91
CA ARG A 171 -13.92 12.13 9.75
C ARG A 171 -15.01 13.11 10.20
N PHE A 172 -15.66 12.81 11.32
CA PHE A 172 -16.69 13.62 11.95
C PHE A 172 -16.34 13.84 13.42
N CYS A 173 -16.71 14.99 13.99
CA CYS A 173 -16.48 15.28 15.42
C CYS A 173 -17.47 14.54 16.33
N GLY A 174 -18.61 14.08 15.82
CA GLY A 174 -19.61 13.33 16.61
C GLY A 174 -20.49 14.18 17.54
N GLY A 175 -20.00 15.33 18.01
CA GLY A 175 -20.64 16.12 19.06
C GLY A 175 -21.74 17.09 18.64
N LEU A 176 -21.84 17.45 17.36
CA LEU A 176 -22.85 18.37 16.81
C LEU A 176 -23.16 17.98 15.36
N PHE A 177 -24.43 17.98 14.95
CA PHE A 177 -24.81 17.96 13.54
C PHE A 177 -26.26 18.40 13.32
N ILE A 178 -26.57 18.83 12.10
CA ILE A 178 -27.87 19.35 11.70
C ILE A 178 -28.43 18.47 10.59
N ALA A 179 -29.67 18.02 10.71
CA ALA A 179 -30.33 17.19 9.71
C ALA A 179 -31.71 17.74 9.37
N SER A 180 -32.01 17.84 8.08
CA SER A 180 -33.39 18.11 7.64
C SER A 180 -34.30 16.92 7.96
N SER A 181 -35.56 17.17 8.31
CA SER A 181 -36.58 16.15 8.56
C SER A 181 -36.65 15.06 7.48
N LYS A 182 -36.46 15.46 6.21
CA LYS A 182 -36.52 14.59 5.02
C LYS A 182 -35.43 13.50 5.00
N ILE A 183 -34.30 13.69 5.69
CA ILE A 183 -33.16 12.77 5.61
C ILE A 183 -33.02 11.85 6.83
N ILE A 184 -33.67 12.18 7.95
CA ILE A 184 -33.44 11.51 9.25
C ILE A 184 -33.83 10.03 9.21
N GLU A 185 -34.98 9.71 8.62
CA GLU A 185 -35.43 8.31 8.51
C GLU A 185 -34.45 7.47 7.67
N ARG A 186 -34.00 8.01 6.53
CA ARG A 186 -33.00 7.36 5.69
C ARG A 186 -31.68 7.17 6.44
N PHE A 187 -31.21 8.20 7.15
CA PHE A 187 -29.98 8.12 7.93
C PHE A 187 -30.06 7.08 9.05
N TYR A 188 -31.19 7.04 9.77
CA TYR A 188 -31.45 6.06 10.82
C TYR A 188 -31.37 4.61 10.29
N TYR A 189 -32.06 4.30 9.18
CA TYR A 189 -32.04 2.94 8.63
C TYR A 189 -30.69 2.53 8.03
N LEU A 190 -29.93 3.47 7.46
CA LEU A 190 -28.56 3.20 7.02
C LEU A 190 -27.63 2.93 8.21
N ASN A 191 -27.77 3.70 9.29
CA ASN A 191 -27.03 3.46 10.54
C ASN A 191 -27.38 2.11 11.16
N LEU A 192 -28.66 1.73 11.17
CA LEU A 192 -29.09 0.40 11.63
C LEU A 192 -28.51 -0.72 10.76
N THR A 193 -28.42 -0.52 9.46
CA THR A 193 -27.86 -1.52 8.53
C THR A 193 -26.38 -1.77 8.81
N GLU A 194 -25.60 -0.71 9.07
CA GLU A 194 -24.18 -0.86 9.43
C GLU A 194 -23.99 -1.38 10.86
N LEU A 195 -24.84 -0.99 11.82
CA LEU A 195 -24.85 -1.56 13.17
C LEU A 195 -25.16 -3.06 13.16
N LYS A 196 -26.08 -3.52 12.32
CA LYS A 196 -26.38 -4.95 12.19
C LYS A 196 -25.15 -5.76 11.74
N LYS A 197 -24.31 -5.21 10.86
CA LYS A 197 -23.03 -5.85 10.48
C LYS A 197 -22.07 -5.94 11.65
N CYS A 198 -22.00 -4.89 12.46
CA CYS A 198 -21.22 -4.90 13.71
C CYS A 198 -21.72 -6.04 14.64
N PHE A 199 -23.04 -6.19 14.77
CA PHE A 199 -23.65 -7.25 15.58
C PHE A 199 -23.33 -8.66 15.04
N GLU A 200 -23.41 -8.87 13.72
CA GLU A 200 -23.05 -10.12 13.06
C GLU A 200 -21.56 -10.48 13.27
N LEU A 201 -20.69 -9.47 13.30
CA LEU A 201 -19.26 -9.61 13.60
C LEU A 201 -18.94 -9.69 15.10
N GLN A 202 -19.96 -9.65 15.97
CA GLN A 202 -19.82 -9.57 17.42
C GLN A 202 -18.84 -8.47 17.87
N SER A 203 -18.77 -7.37 17.14
CA SER A 203 -17.81 -6.29 17.35
C SER A 203 -18.52 -4.94 17.32
N LEU A 204 -18.07 -3.95 18.09
CA LEU A 204 -18.66 -2.61 18.08
C LEU A 204 -17.56 -1.56 17.92
N THR A 205 -17.89 -0.43 17.31
CA THR A 205 -16.96 0.71 17.09
C THR A 205 -17.67 2.04 17.35
N TRP A 206 -16.93 3.16 17.27
CA TRP A 206 -17.48 4.51 17.43
C TRP A 206 -18.51 4.84 16.33
N GLU A 207 -19.50 5.65 16.67
CA GLU A 207 -20.55 6.09 15.76
C GLU A 207 -20.01 6.84 14.55
N VAL A 208 -18.95 7.63 14.75
CA VAL A 208 -18.30 8.38 13.66
C VAL A 208 -17.64 7.45 12.64
N ASN A 209 -17.22 6.24 13.05
CA ASN A 209 -16.71 5.22 12.14
C ASN A 209 -17.83 4.61 11.30
N ILE A 210 -18.98 4.36 11.92
CA ILE A 210 -20.18 3.91 11.21
C ILE A 210 -20.61 4.97 10.20
N TRP A 211 -20.64 6.25 10.59
CA TRP A 211 -21.02 7.33 9.69
C TRP A 211 -20.01 7.51 8.55
N ALA A 212 -18.71 7.30 8.78
CA ALA A 212 -17.70 7.30 7.72
C ALA A 212 -17.93 6.13 6.72
N SER A 213 -18.32 4.94 7.21
CA SER A 213 -18.73 3.83 6.34
C SER A 213 -19.97 4.18 5.50
N ILE A 214 -20.96 4.87 6.09
CA ILE A 214 -22.15 5.33 5.39
C ILE A 214 -21.78 6.39 4.34
N GLU A 215 -20.99 7.41 4.69
CA GLU A 215 -20.55 8.47 3.75
C GLU A 215 -19.73 7.92 2.58
N ASN A 216 -19.02 6.81 2.78
CA ASN A 216 -18.31 6.16 1.69
C ASN A 216 -19.24 5.58 0.63
N LYS A 217 -20.41 5.07 1.04
CA LYS A 217 -21.43 4.48 0.14
C LYS A 217 -22.48 5.50 -0.31
N HIS A 218 -22.71 6.53 0.51
CA HIS A 218 -23.78 7.51 0.38
C HIS A 218 -23.26 8.92 0.69
N SER A 219 -22.25 9.38 -0.06
CA SER A 219 -21.63 10.69 0.17
C SER A 219 -22.59 11.86 -0.03
N GLU A 220 -23.65 11.67 -0.81
CA GLU A 220 -24.68 12.69 -1.06
C GLU A 220 -25.44 13.09 0.21
N LEU A 221 -25.45 12.23 1.23
CA LEU A 221 -26.15 12.46 2.49
C LEU A 221 -25.47 13.49 3.38
N PHE A 222 -24.17 13.70 3.23
CA PHE A 222 -23.38 14.51 4.16
C PHE A 222 -22.92 15.81 3.50
N SER A 223 -23.04 16.90 4.24
CA SER A 223 -22.41 18.18 3.96
C SER A 223 -21.39 18.45 5.05
N TRP A 224 -20.18 17.98 4.82
CA TRP A 224 -19.08 18.12 5.77
C TRP A 224 -18.51 19.54 5.74
N TYR A 225 -18.16 20.07 6.91
CA TYR A 225 -17.30 21.25 7.03
C TYR A 225 -16.15 20.98 8.00
N SER A 226 -15.03 21.67 7.80
CA SER A 226 -13.87 21.52 8.67
C SER A 226 -14.19 22.10 10.04
N GLY A 227 -14.01 21.28 11.07
CA GLY A 227 -14.20 21.65 12.46
C GLY A 227 -13.45 20.68 13.37
N ASP A 228 -13.27 21.06 14.62
CA ASP A 228 -12.61 20.24 15.62
C ASP A 228 -13.35 20.33 16.97
N HIS A 229 -12.90 19.60 17.98
CA HIS A 229 -13.46 19.56 19.33
C HIS A 229 -13.12 20.82 20.13
N ASN A 230 -13.47 21.98 19.55
CA ASN A 230 -13.33 23.32 20.08
C ASN A 230 -14.41 24.23 19.46
N ASP A 231 -14.27 25.56 19.57
CA ASP A 231 -15.26 26.52 19.03
C ASP A 231 -15.56 26.35 17.53
N THR A 232 -14.65 25.74 16.75
CA THR A 232 -14.84 25.45 15.31
C THR A 232 -15.81 24.30 15.04
N ILE A 233 -16.33 23.63 16.07
CA ILE A 233 -17.42 22.65 15.92
C ILE A 233 -18.69 23.33 15.37
N LEU A 234 -18.86 24.64 15.61
CA LEU A 234 -19.92 25.43 14.99
C LEU A 234 -19.56 25.81 13.56
N PRO A 235 -20.52 25.80 12.63
CA PRO A 235 -20.30 26.32 11.30
C PRO A 235 -19.97 27.82 11.38
N GLN A 236 -18.91 28.25 10.72
CA GLN A 236 -18.56 29.68 10.67
C GLN A 236 -19.59 30.46 9.83
N GLU A 237 -19.80 31.73 10.18
CA GLU A 237 -20.80 32.62 9.57
C GLU A 237 -20.96 32.40 8.07
N ILE A 238 -22.08 31.80 7.67
CA ILE A 238 -22.61 32.05 6.34
C ILE A 238 -23.03 33.51 6.36
N LYS A 239 -22.27 34.39 5.72
CA LYS A 239 -22.81 35.67 5.25
C LYS A 239 -24.11 35.34 4.51
N VAL A 240 -25.23 35.72 5.11
CA VAL A 240 -26.57 35.58 4.52
C VAL A 240 -26.50 36.16 3.13
N LYS A 241 -26.53 35.27 2.12
CA LYS A 241 -26.85 35.62 0.75
C LYS A 241 -28.35 35.87 0.70
N ASP A 242 -28.75 37.10 1.03
CA ASP A 242 -29.99 37.67 0.53
C ASP A 242 -29.66 38.99 -0.14
N THR A 243 -29.24 38.85 -1.40
CA THR A 243 -29.65 39.59 -2.60
C THR A 243 -28.64 39.17 -3.67
N PRO A 244 -29.06 38.66 -4.84
CA PRO A 244 -28.14 38.46 -5.96
C PRO A 244 -27.72 39.84 -6.47
N VAL A 245 -26.75 40.45 -5.81
CA VAL A 245 -25.90 41.41 -6.49
C VAL A 245 -25.00 40.56 -7.37
N LEU A 246 -25.39 40.46 -8.62
CA LEU A 246 -24.47 40.24 -9.74
C LEU A 246 -23.35 41.28 -9.64
N LEU A 247 -22.32 41.01 -8.83
CA LEU A 247 -21.01 41.59 -9.02
C LEU A 247 -20.10 40.48 -9.52
N ASN A 248 -19.88 40.60 -10.82
CA ASN A 248 -19.11 39.75 -11.69
C ASN A 248 -17.60 39.83 -11.37
N ASN A 249 -17.18 39.69 -10.11
CA ASN A 249 -15.75 39.68 -9.77
C ASN A 249 -15.18 38.29 -10.04
N LYS A 250 -14.83 38.05 -11.30
CA LYS A 250 -14.03 36.88 -11.72
C LYS A 250 -12.74 36.84 -10.91
N LYS A 251 -12.47 35.74 -10.22
CA LYS A 251 -11.21 35.50 -9.51
C LYS A 251 -10.02 35.69 -10.45
N LYS A 252 -8.99 36.39 -9.97
CA LYS A 252 -7.79 36.71 -10.75
C LYS A 252 -6.55 36.03 -10.16
N LEU A 253 -5.68 35.57 -11.05
CA LEU A 253 -4.38 35.00 -10.70
C LEU A 253 -3.27 35.84 -11.30
N ILE A 254 -2.24 36.16 -10.52
CA ILE A 254 -1.04 36.83 -11.00
C ILE A 254 0.18 35.96 -10.72
N LEU A 255 0.99 35.72 -11.74
CA LEU A 255 2.29 35.06 -11.53
C LEU A 255 3.16 35.99 -10.70
N LEU A 256 3.68 35.48 -9.59
CA LEU A 256 4.68 36.16 -8.78
C LEU A 256 5.97 35.35 -8.80
N THR A 257 7.00 35.89 -9.42
CA THR A 257 8.31 35.24 -9.53
C THR A 257 9.43 36.17 -9.08
N MET A 258 10.40 35.62 -8.36
CA MET A 258 11.62 36.32 -7.94
C MET A 258 12.80 35.66 -8.66
N ILE A 259 13.61 36.46 -9.34
CA ILE A 259 14.64 35.94 -10.26
C ILE A 259 16.02 36.56 -10.03
N LYS A 260 17.04 35.81 -10.45
CA LYS A 260 18.41 36.28 -10.64
C LYS A 260 19.13 35.33 -11.60
N ASN A 261 19.59 35.83 -12.75
CA ASN A 261 20.35 35.04 -13.73
C ASN A 261 19.64 33.75 -14.19
N GLU A 262 18.41 33.87 -14.67
CA GLU A 262 17.53 32.76 -15.06
C GLU A 262 17.30 32.67 -16.57
N SER A 263 18.22 33.18 -17.38
CA SER A 263 18.12 33.22 -18.85
C SER A 263 17.82 31.88 -19.51
N ARG A 264 18.24 30.77 -18.89
CA ARG A 264 18.01 29.40 -19.37
C ARG A 264 16.58 28.90 -19.14
N ALA A 265 15.91 29.36 -18.09
CA ALA A 265 14.67 28.78 -17.59
C ALA A 265 13.47 29.74 -17.67
N ILE A 266 13.69 31.06 -17.59
CA ILE A 266 12.63 32.05 -17.40
C ILE A 266 11.54 32.00 -18.47
N ARG A 267 11.91 31.85 -19.75
CA ARG A 267 10.93 31.77 -20.85
C ARG A 267 9.98 30.58 -20.67
N ARG A 268 10.51 29.41 -20.27
CA ARG A 268 9.72 28.19 -20.02
C ARG A 268 8.73 28.37 -18.87
N CYS A 269 9.16 29.01 -17.79
CA CYS A 269 8.29 29.34 -16.65
C CYS A 269 7.16 30.29 -17.07
N LEU A 270 7.49 31.37 -17.79
CA LEU A 270 6.51 32.34 -18.26
C LEU A 270 5.48 31.73 -19.24
N ASP A 271 5.93 30.87 -20.17
CA ASP A 271 5.06 30.15 -21.12
C ASP A 271 4.05 29.26 -20.37
N ALA A 272 4.50 28.52 -19.36
CA ALA A 272 3.63 27.64 -18.56
C ALA A 272 2.58 28.45 -17.79
N ALA A 273 3.02 29.51 -17.11
CA ALA A 273 2.16 30.35 -16.27
C ALA A 273 1.10 31.12 -17.07
N ARG A 274 1.40 31.49 -18.32
CA ARG A 274 0.47 32.24 -19.20
C ARG A 274 -0.87 31.54 -19.42
N SER A 275 -0.91 30.20 -19.35
CA SER A 275 -2.14 29.44 -19.53
C SER A 275 -3.12 29.54 -18.35
N ILE A 276 -2.66 30.06 -17.22
CA ILE A 276 -3.38 30.08 -15.93
C ILE A 276 -3.52 31.51 -15.38
N CYS A 277 -2.47 32.32 -15.47
CA CYS A 277 -2.39 33.64 -14.86
C CYS A 277 -2.94 34.74 -15.78
N ASP A 278 -3.60 35.73 -15.17
CA ASP A 278 -4.16 36.92 -15.83
C ASP A 278 -3.17 38.10 -15.89
N ALA A 279 -2.08 38.05 -15.11
CA ALA A 279 -1.00 39.04 -15.11
C ALA A 279 0.33 38.39 -14.66
N ILE A 280 1.43 39.12 -14.85
CA ILE A 280 2.78 38.69 -14.49
C ILE A 280 3.49 39.79 -13.67
N CYS A 281 3.95 39.45 -12.47
CA CYS A 281 4.79 40.30 -11.62
C CYS A 281 6.15 39.61 -11.42
N ILE A 282 7.21 40.24 -11.93
CA ILE A 282 8.58 39.72 -11.84
C ILE A 282 9.38 40.66 -10.94
N CYS A 283 10.08 40.10 -9.97
CA CYS A 283 11.00 40.85 -9.11
C CYS A 283 12.44 40.37 -9.35
N ASP A 284 13.21 41.21 -10.03
CA ASP A 284 14.64 41.00 -10.25
C ASP A 284 15.44 41.43 -9.03
N THR A 285 16.40 40.59 -8.64
CA THR A 285 17.28 40.80 -7.48
C THR A 285 18.74 41.01 -7.87
N GLY A 286 18.95 41.55 -9.09
CA GLY A 286 20.26 41.86 -9.65
C GLY A 286 20.76 40.82 -10.65
N SER A 287 19.96 40.55 -11.70
CA SER A 287 20.44 39.78 -12.86
C SER A 287 21.51 40.54 -13.64
N THR A 288 22.52 39.82 -14.10
CA THR A 288 23.68 40.32 -14.88
C THR A 288 23.87 39.57 -16.20
N ASP A 289 23.13 38.50 -16.43
CA ASP A 289 23.04 37.82 -17.73
C ASP A 289 21.89 38.40 -18.56
N ASN A 290 21.56 37.75 -19.69
CA ASN A 290 20.53 38.22 -20.61
C ASN A 290 19.07 37.94 -20.14
N THR A 291 18.84 37.72 -18.84
CA THR A 291 17.50 37.40 -18.29
C THR A 291 16.51 38.54 -18.50
N LEU A 292 16.93 39.78 -18.29
CA LEU A 292 16.04 40.96 -18.38
C LEU A 292 15.65 41.27 -19.82
N GLU A 293 16.56 41.05 -20.77
CA GLU A 293 16.30 41.16 -22.20
C GLU A 293 15.23 40.14 -22.63
N ILE A 294 15.35 38.88 -22.21
CA ILE A 294 14.37 37.83 -22.49
C ILE A 294 12.99 38.18 -21.92
N ILE A 295 12.94 38.71 -20.69
CA ILE A 295 11.68 39.11 -20.06
C ILE A 295 11.05 40.29 -20.80
N SER A 296 11.85 41.30 -21.16
CA SER A 296 11.36 42.49 -21.86
C SER A 296 10.77 42.10 -23.21
N GLU A 297 11.49 41.31 -23.99
CA GLU A 297 11.00 40.76 -25.27
C GLU A 297 9.72 39.93 -25.07
N TYR A 298 9.66 39.09 -24.03
CA TYR A 298 8.48 38.28 -23.74
C TYR A 298 7.24 39.14 -23.41
N LEU A 299 7.41 40.17 -22.57
CA LEU A 299 6.31 41.05 -22.15
C LEU A 299 5.81 41.92 -23.31
N GLU A 300 6.69 42.39 -24.21
CA GLU A 300 6.29 43.13 -25.42
C GLU A 300 5.38 42.31 -26.35
N HIS A 301 5.63 41.00 -26.45
CA HIS A 301 4.86 40.09 -27.31
C HIS A 301 3.72 39.36 -26.56
N SER A 302 3.58 39.60 -25.25
CA SER A 302 2.58 38.96 -24.41
C SER A 302 1.24 39.70 -24.47
N GLN A 303 0.14 38.94 -24.56
CA GLN A 303 -1.22 39.49 -24.39
C GLN A 303 -1.62 39.60 -22.90
N VAL A 304 -0.78 39.10 -22.00
CA VAL A 304 -0.96 39.15 -20.55
C VAL A 304 -0.15 40.33 -20.00
N PRO A 305 -0.78 41.27 -19.27
CA PRO A 305 -0.08 42.41 -18.69
C PRO A 305 1.00 41.93 -17.72
N GLY A 306 2.18 42.53 -17.79
CA GLY A 306 3.24 42.23 -16.83
C GLY A 306 4.13 43.42 -16.51
N LYS A 307 4.77 43.35 -15.34
CA LYS A 307 5.66 44.38 -14.82
C LYS A 307 6.87 43.76 -14.13
N VAL A 308 8.03 44.40 -14.32
CA VAL A 308 9.29 44.04 -13.70
C VAL A 308 9.65 45.07 -12.63
N TYR A 309 9.98 44.59 -11.44
CA TYR A 309 10.48 45.37 -10.32
C TYR A 309 11.94 45.01 -10.07
N ASN A 310 12.75 45.99 -9.66
CA ASN A 310 14.13 45.76 -9.24
C ASN A 310 14.24 45.99 -7.73
N HIS A 311 14.67 44.97 -6.99
CA HIS A 311 14.90 45.03 -5.55
C HIS A 311 16.35 44.71 -5.24
N GLU A 312 16.94 45.46 -4.31
CA GLU A 312 18.24 45.10 -3.75
C GLU A 312 18.15 43.75 -3.01
N TRP A 313 19.07 42.84 -3.31
CA TRP A 313 19.12 41.54 -2.65
C TRP A 313 19.59 41.66 -1.20
N LYS A 314 18.81 41.13 -0.25
CA LYS A 314 19.20 40.96 1.16
C LYS A 314 19.20 39.50 1.57
N ASN A 315 18.05 38.83 1.48
CA ASN A 315 17.88 37.40 1.77
C ASN A 315 16.53 36.89 1.22
N PHE A 316 16.30 35.57 1.21
CA PHE A 316 15.13 34.98 0.57
C PHE A 316 13.80 35.46 1.15
N GLY A 317 13.60 35.39 2.47
CA GLY A 317 12.34 35.81 3.11
C GLY A 317 12.07 37.31 2.96
N HIS A 318 13.10 38.15 3.10
CA HIS A 318 12.97 39.59 2.89
C HIS A 318 12.56 39.92 1.46
N ASN A 319 13.29 39.41 0.47
CA ASN A 319 13.04 39.73 -0.93
C ASN A 319 11.72 39.11 -1.44
N ARG A 320 11.29 37.94 -0.93
CA ARG A 320 9.96 37.39 -1.22
C ARG A 320 8.82 38.20 -0.57
N SER A 321 9.05 38.76 0.62
CA SER A 321 8.07 39.68 1.22
C SER A 321 7.96 40.97 0.40
N LEU A 322 9.08 41.51 -0.10
CA LEU A 322 9.06 42.65 -1.01
C LEU A 322 8.38 42.33 -2.35
N SER A 323 8.61 41.14 -2.90
CA SER A 323 7.96 40.74 -4.16
C SER A 323 6.45 40.61 -4.01
N PHE A 324 5.96 40.11 -2.86
CA PHE A 324 4.54 40.11 -2.54
C PHE A 324 3.96 41.52 -2.50
N LEU A 325 4.62 42.47 -1.84
CA LEU A 325 4.16 43.87 -1.78
C LEU A 325 4.16 44.54 -3.18
N ALA A 326 5.20 44.31 -3.98
CA ALA A 326 5.24 44.80 -5.36
C ALA A 326 4.09 44.23 -6.22
N CYS A 327 3.77 42.95 -6.03
CA CYS A 327 2.65 42.29 -6.69
C CYS A 327 1.29 42.87 -6.27
N VAL A 328 1.12 43.14 -4.96
CA VAL A 328 -0.06 43.83 -4.41
C VAL A 328 -0.21 45.22 -5.04
N ASP A 329 0.85 46.01 -5.10
CA ASP A 329 0.80 47.36 -5.66
C ASP A 329 0.52 47.34 -7.16
N TYR A 330 1.10 46.40 -7.90
CA TYR A 330 0.78 46.23 -9.33
C TYR A 330 -0.68 45.84 -9.55
N CYS A 331 -1.26 44.97 -8.72
CA CYS A 331 -2.68 44.62 -8.81
C CYS A 331 -3.59 45.82 -8.52
N LYS A 332 -3.20 46.72 -7.60
CA LYS A 332 -3.91 47.99 -7.37
C LYS A 332 -3.83 48.90 -8.59
N GLU A 333 -2.66 49.00 -9.24
CA GLU A 333 -2.50 49.76 -10.50
C GLU A 333 -3.41 49.24 -11.62
N LEU A 334 -3.60 47.92 -11.70
CA LEU A 334 -4.51 47.26 -12.64
C LEU A 334 -6.00 47.39 -12.25
N GLY A 335 -6.31 47.98 -11.09
CA GLY A 335 -7.68 48.12 -10.57
C GLY A 335 -8.30 46.80 -10.12
N TRP A 336 -7.49 45.81 -9.73
CA TRP A 336 -7.99 44.50 -9.31
C TRP A 336 -8.39 44.49 -7.83
N ASP A 337 -9.45 43.76 -7.53
CA ASP A 337 -9.91 43.51 -6.17
C ASP A 337 -9.01 42.47 -5.48
N LEU A 338 -8.22 42.92 -4.49
CA LEU A 338 -7.24 42.11 -3.77
C LEU A 338 -7.87 40.95 -2.97
N ASP A 339 -9.12 41.06 -2.54
CA ASP A 339 -9.84 40.00 -1.84
C ASP A 339 -10.32 38.88 -2.78
N SER A 340 -10.26 39.12 -4.09
CA SER A 340 -10.58 38.15 -5.14
C SER A 340 -9.37 37.77 -6.01
N THR A 341 -8.18 38.24 -5.64
CA THR A 341 -6.93 38.05 -6.40
C THR A 341 -5.92 37.20 -5.62
N TYR A 342 -5.25 36.28 -6.31
CA TYR A 342 -4.19 35.43 -5.74
C TYR A 342 -2.87 35.58 -6.49
N GLY A 343 -1.78 35.71 -5.74
CA GLY A 343 -0.42 35.55 -6.24
C GLY A 343 -0.06 34.07 -6.35
N VAL A 344 0.44 33.67 -7.52
CA VAL A 344 0.91 32.32 -7.82
C VAL A 344 2.43 32.31 -7.74
N LEU A 345 2.97 31.68 -6.70
CA LEU A 345 4.37 31.75 -6.30
C LEU A 345 5.22 30.71 -7.04
N ILE A 346 5.92 31.10 -8.10
CA ILE A 346 6.66 30.17 -8.97
C ILE A 346 8.10 30.65 -9.18
N ASP A 347 9.06 29.77 -8.96
CA ASP A 347 10.47 30.01 -9.25
C ASP A 347 10.76 29.76 -10.76
N ALA A 348 11.81 30.37 -11.32
CA ALA A 348 12.02 30.34 -12.78
C ALA A 348 12.33 28.95 -13.35
N ASP A 349 12.84 28.01 -12.55
CA ASP A 349 13.09 26.62 -12.97
C ASP A 349 11.86 25.71 -12.84
N MET A 350 10.73 26.25 -12.39
CA MET A 350 9.48 25.52 -12.18
C MET A 350 8.49 25.70 -13.34
N ILE A 351 7.69 24.66 -13.58
CA ILE A 351 6.61 24.64 -14.57
C ILE A 351 5.29 24.45 -13.84
N LEU A 352 4.39 25.44 -13.93
CA LEU A 352 3.04 25.34 -13.38
C LEU A 352 2.15 24.54 -14.35
N CYS A 353 1.67 23.39 -13.89
CA CYS A 353 0.85 22.47 -14.69
C CYS A 353 -0.63 22.60 -14.30
N ARG A 354 -1.49 22.89 -15.28
CA ARG A 354 -2.95 22.92 -15.12
C ARG A 354 -3.51 21.49 -15.06
N GLY A 355 -4.24 21.17 -14.00
CA GLY A 355 -4.99 19.93 -13.90
C GLY A 355 -6.37 19.99 -14.58
N PRO A 356 -7.01 18.84 -14.85
CA PRO A 356 -8.30 18.78 -15.53
C PRO A 356 -9.45 19.43 -14.74
N LYS A 357 -9.35 19.55 -13.42
CA LYS A 357 -10.37 20.17 -12.55
C LYS A 357 -10.07 21.63 -12.21
N PHE A 358 -9.04 22.22 -12.82
CA PHE A 358 -8.64 23.58 -12.51
C PHE A 358 -9.79 24.59 -12.70
N SER A 359 -10.18 25.26 -11.61
CA SER A 359 -11.16 26.34 -11.61
C SER A 359 -10.74 27.43 -10.62
N LYS A 360 -10.68 28.69 -11.08
CA LYS A 360 -10.36 29.82 -10.20
C LYS A 360 -11.46 30.08 -9.16
N ASP A 361 -12.68 29.65 -9.43
CA ASP A 361 -13.83 29.86 -8.55
C ASP A 361 -13.78 28.98 -7.28
N GLU A 362 -12.94 27.94 -7.27
CA GLU A 362 -12.68 27.11 -6.08
C GLU A 362 -11.74 27.80 -5.07
N LEU A 363 -11.15 28.95 -5.42
CA LEU A 363 -10.24 29.71 -4.58
C LEU A 363 -11.01 30.67 -3.64
N ILE A 364 -11.25 30.21 -2.42
CA ILE A 364 -12.00 30.86 -1.34
C ILE A 364 -11.19 31.14 -0.06
N HIS A 365 -10.09 30.42 0.17
CA HIS A 365 -9.24 30.55 1.37
C HIS A 365 -8.11 31.57 1.16
N GLU A 366 -7.42 31.94 2.23
CA GLU A 366 -6.32 32.91 2.24
C GLU A 366 -5.11 32.42 1.43
N GLY A 367 -4.85 31.11 1.44
CA GLY A 367 -3.70 30.53 0.75
C GLY A 367 -3.85 29.03 0.53
N TYR A 368 -3.05 28.51 -0.39
CA TYR A 368 -3.12 27.11 -0.81
C TYR A 368 -1.74 26.49 -1.00
N THR A 369 -1.65 25.20 -0.67
CA THR A 369 -0.52 24.34 -1.05
C THR A 369 -0.81 23.58 -2.34
N LEU A 370 0.21 23.45 -3.19
CA LEU A 370 0.21 22.59 -4.37
C LEU A 370 1.26 21.49 -4.21
N ILE A 371 1.03 20.33 -4.85
CA ILE A 371 2.06 19.31 -5.01
C ILE A 371 3.16 19.85 -5.92
N GLN A 372 4.39 19.79 -5.46
CA GLN A 372 5.60 20.02 -6.24
C GLN A 372 6.33 18.69 -6.45
N LYS A 373 6.65 18.41 -7.71
CA LYS A 373 7.38 17.22 -8.13
C LYS A 373 8.77 17.63 -8.55
N SER A 374 9.78 17.16 -7.84
CA SER A 374 11.18 17.23 -8.23
C SER A 374 11.67 15.81 -8.56
N PRO A 375 12.81 15.61 -9.24
CA PRO A 375 13.34 14.27 -9.50
C PRO A 375 13.48 13.44 -8.22
N GLY A 376 12.62 12.44 -8.04
CA GLY A 376 12.65 11.50 -6.92
C GLY A 376 11.94 11.94 -5.63
N VAL A 377 11.32 13.13 -5.58
CA VAL A 377 10.62 13.63 -4.39
C VAL A 377 9.34 14.38 -4.78
N GLU A 378 8.25 14.12 -4.04
CA GLU A 378 7.01 14.89 -4.12
C GLU A 378 6.66 15.45 -2.75
N TYR A 379 6.34 16.74 -2.67
CA TYR A 379 5.95 17.40 -1.43
C TYR A 379 4.97 18.55 -1.69
N SER A 380 4.21 18.94 -0.67
CA SER A 380 3.28 20.07 -0.77
C SER A 380 3.97 21.35 -0.32
N ASN A 381 3.79 22.44 -1.07
CA ASN A 381 4.36 23.75 -0.74
C ASN A 381 3.32 24.85 -0.97
N VAL A 382 3.39 25.96 -0.22
CA VAL A 382 2.50 27.12 -0.38
C VAL A 382 2.81 27.79 -1.71
N ARG A 383 1.81 27.81 -2.60
CA ARG A 383 2.00 28.27 -3.99
C ARG A 383 0.93 29.22 -4.47
N LEU A 384 -0.17 29.40 -3.73
CA LEU A 384 -1.13 30.47 -3.97
C LEU A 384 -1.36 31.24 -2.67
N VAL A 385 -1.33 32.56 -2.75
CA VAL A 385 -1.55 33.47 -1.61
C VAL A 385 -2.51 34.59 -2.03
N ARG A 386 -3.59 34.80 -1.26
CA ARG A 386 -4.57 35.87 -1.50
C ARG A 386 -3.91 37.21 -1.22
N LEU A 387 -3.98 38.13 -2.18
CA LEU A 387 -3.26 39.41 -2.09
C LEU A 387 -3.87 40.39 -1.07
N GLY A 388 -5.17 40.24 -0.74
CA GLY A 388 -5.81 41.00 0.33
C GLY A 388 -5.39 40.58 1.75
N PHE A 389 -4.66 39.48 1.90
CA PHE A 389 -4.14 39.03 3.20
C PHE A 389 -2.69 39.49 3.41
N ASN A 390 -2.34 39.86 4.64
CA ASN A 390 -1.02 40.41 4.96
C ASN A 390 0.04 39.31 5.15
N TRP A 391 0.39 38.62 4.07
CA TRP A 391 1.40 37.57 4.05
C TRP A 391 2.82 38.13 4.26
N LYS A 392 3.61 37.43 5.06
CA LYS A 392 5.06 37.66 5.21
C LYS A 392 5.82 36.36 4.97
N CYS A 393 6.89 36.45 4.20
CA CYS A 393 7.83 35.35 4.00
C CYS A 393 8.96 35.45 5.03
N LEU A 394 9.09 34.46 5.89
CA LEU A 394 10.03 34.42 7.01
C LEU A 394 11.19 33.46 6.73
N GLY A 395 12.40 33.88 7.11
CA GLY A 395 13.62 33.09 7.05
C GLY A 395 14.64 33.61 6.03
N VAL A 396 15.92 33.63 6.42
CA VAL A 396 17.02 34.09 5.55
C VAL A 396 17.27 33.14 4.36
N THR A 397 16.96 31.86 4.55
CA THR A 397 16.87 30.77 3.56
C THR A 397 15.95 29.68 4.17
N HIS A 398 15.50 28.70 3.39
CA HIS A 398 14.46 27.74 3.79
C HIS A 398 13.18 28.43 4.29
N GLU A 399 12.82 29.48 3.57
CA GLU A 399 11.76 30.42 3.89
C GLU A 399 10.36 29.80 3.84
N TYR A 400 9.45 30.37 4.61
CA TYR A 400 8.06 29.93 4.69
C TYR A 400 7.13 31.15 4.83
N TRP A 401 5.87 30.98 4.43
CA TRP A 401 4.86 32.02 4.52
C TRP A 401 4.09 31.88 5.84
N ASP A 402 3.87 33.00 6.54
CA ASP A 402 3.36 33.06 7.92
C ASP A 402 1.83 32.93 8.07
N GLY A 403 1.07 32.87 6.97
CA GLY A 403 -0.38 32.83 7.04
C GLY A 403 -0.94 31.51 7.56
N TYR A 404 -2.14 31.60 8.13
CA TYR A 404 -2.81 30.53 8.86
C TYR A 404 -3.19 29.36 7.93
N ASN A 405 -2.66 28.17 8.21
CA ASN A 405 -3.03 26.86 7.64
C ASN A 405 -3.53 26.87 6.17
N PRO A 406 -2.63 27.06 5.19
CA PRO A 406 -3.00 27.04 3.77
C PRO A 406 -3.68 25.73 3.36
N CYS A 407 -4.78 25.80 2.61
CA CYS A 407 -5.54 24.61 2.22
C CYS A 407 -4.82 23.81 1.13
N PHE A 408 -4.92 22.47 1.18
CA PHE A 408 -4.33 21.62 0.17
C PHE A 408 -5.18 21.58 -1.10
N LEU A 409 -4.55 21.82 -2.26
CA LEU A 409 -5.13 21.59 -3.57
C LEU A 409 -4.54 20.31 -4.20
N PRO A 410 -5.37 19.39 -4.69
CA PRO A 410 -4.92 18.12 -5.24
C PRO A 410 -4.25 18.27 -6.62
N ILE A 411 -3.49 17.24 -7.03
CA ILE A 411 -2.76 17.21 -8.30
C ILE A 411 -3.65 17.41 -9.54
N ASP A 412 -4.91 16.97 -9.47
CA ASP A 412 -5.89 17.11 -10.56
C ASP A 412 -6.49 18.53 -10.65
N PHE A 413 -6.24 19.38 -9.65
CA PHE A 413 -6.45 20.82 -9.73
C PHE A 413 -5.26 21.50 -10.42
N ALA A 414 -4.08 21.44 -9.83
CA ALA A 414 -2.82 21.93 -10.40
C ALA A 414 -1.63 21.31 -9.65
N TYR A 415 -0.46 21.30 -10.29
CA TYR A 415 0.79 20.89 -9.64
C TYR A 415 1.97 21.62 -10.26
N ILE A 416 3.13 21.53 -9.59
CA ILE A 416 4.39 22.09 -10.08
C ILE A 416 5.31 20.95 -10.50
N ASN A 417 5.86 21.05 -11.71
CA ASN A 417 7.00 20.26 -12.15
C ASN A 417 8.27 21.08 -12.01
N ASP A 418 9.11 20.72 -11.06
CA ASP A 418 10.38 21.37 -10.74
C ASP A 418 11.51 20.64 -11.48
N VAL A 419 12.05 21.30 -12.51
CA VAL A 419 13.05 20.72 -13.42
C VAL A 419 14.41 20.61 -12.75
N GLY A 420 14.69 21.45 -11.75
CA GLY A 420 15.94 21.41 -11.02
C GLY A 420 17.14 22.01 -11.77
N ASP A 421 16.96 22.80 -12.83
CA ASP A 421 18.04 23.38 -13.66
C ASP A 421 18.35 24.87 -13.39
N GLY A 422 17.87 25.45 -12.29
CA GLY A 422 18.11 26.85 -11.92
C GLY A 422 19.59 27.25 -11.75
N GLY A 423 19.90 28.52 -12.07
CA GLY A 423 21.26 29.01 -12.33
C GLY A 423 22.19 29.20 -11.12
N CYS A 424 21.70 29.13 -9.87
CA CYS A 424 22.47 29.39 -8.65
C CYS A 424 22.55 28.18 -7.69
N LYS A 425 23.07 27.04 -8.16
CA LYS A 425 23.16 25.79 -7.38
C LYS A 425 24.57 25.40 -6.93
N ASP A 426 25.63 25.90 -7.58
CA ASP A 426 27.01 25.45 -7.36
C ASP A 426 27.60 25.80 -5.98
N ASP A 427 27.11 26.86 -5.33
CA ASP A 427 27.57 27.32 -4.00
C ASP A 427 26.48 27.27 -2.91
N LYS A 428 25.34 26.61 -3.19
CA LYS A 428 24.12 26.66 -2.36
C LYS A 428 24.40 26.46 -0.87
N PHE A 429 25.08 25.39 -0.50
CA PHE A 429 25.31 25.07 0.92
C PHE A 429 26.21 26.09 1.62
N ILE A 430 27.23 26.60 0.92
CA ILE A 430 28.14 27.61 1.47
C ILE A 430 27.39 28.94 1.66
N ARG A 431 26.54 29.31 0.70
CA ARG A 431 25.68 30.49 0.78
C ARG A 431 24.68 30.37 1.93
N ASP A 432 23.99 29.24 2.04
CA ASP A 432 22.99 29.00 3.08
C ASP A 432 23.63 29.04 4.48
N VAL A 433 24.84 28.46 4.67
CA VAL A 433 25.62 28.62 5.90
C VAL A 433 25.86 30.09 6.24
N LYS A 434 26.38 30.89 5.29
CA LYS A 434 26.67 32.32 5.52
C LYS A 434 25.41 33.10 5.90
N LEU A 435 24.29 32.86 5.21
CA LEU A 435 23.01 33.51 5.48
C LEU A 435 22.48 33.17 6.88
N LEU A 436 22.55 31.89 7.26
CA LEU A 436 22.05 31.40 8.54
C LEU A 436 22.95 31.84 9.71
N GLU A 437 24.27 31.87 9.53
CA GLU A 437 25.19 32.41 10.54
C GLU A 437 24.93 33.90 10.80
N ALA A 438 24.78 34.71 9.75
CA ALA A 438 24.42 36.11 9.88
C ALA A 438 23.02 36.28 10.51
N GLY A 439 22.04 35.47 10.07
CA GLY A 439 20.70 35.45 10.65
C GLY A 439 20.67 35.12 12.14
N LEU A 440 21.56 34.23 12.62
CA LEU A 440 21.70 33.92 14.05
C LEU A 440 22.45 35.00 14.83
N GLN A 441 23.21 35.89 14.20
CA GLN A 441 23.73 37.08 14.90
C GLN A 441 22.60 38.07 15.19
N GLU A 442 21.66 38.23 14.25
CA GLU A 442 20.50 39.12 14.40
C GLU A 442 19.40 38.50 15.27
N GLU A 443 19.14 37.19 15.12
CA GLU A 443 18.11 36.43 15.83
C GLU A 443 18.73 35.19 16.55
N PRO A 444 19.49 35.36 17.65
CA PRO A 444 20.24 34.25 18.28
C PRO A 444 19.41 33.09 18.82
N LYS A 445 18.10 33.29 18.97
CA LYS A 445 17.14 32.29 19.46
C LYS A 445 16.30 31.66 18.35
N ASN A 446 16.61 31.93 17.08
CA ASN A 446 15.85 31.38 15.96
C ASN A 446 16.16 29.88 15.80
N GLU A 447 15.28 29.06 16.37
CA GLU A 447 15.35 27.60 16.37
C GLU A 447 15.43 27.01 14.95
N ARG A 448 14.67 27.56 14.00
CA ARG A 448 14.65 27.10 12.61
C ARG A 448 16.00 27.37 11.92
N TYR A 449 16.65 28.49 12.23
CA TYR A 449 18.00 28.77 11.72
C TYR A 449 19.02 27.78 12.26
N LEU A 450 18.92 27.39 13.54
CA LEU A 450 19.79 26.34 14.10
C LEU A 450 19.63 25.01 13.36
N PHE A 451 18.39 24.61 13.04
CA PHE A 451 18.09 23.36 12.33
C PHE A 451 18.71 23.36 10.93
N TYR A 452 18.39 24.37 10.12
CA TYR A 452 18.88 24.43 8.74
C TYR A 452 20.37 24.73 8.65
N LEU A 453 20.97 25.37 9.65
CA LEU A 453 22.42 25.55 9.71
C LEU A 453 23.11 24.21 9.97
N ALA A 454 22.58 23.40 10.89
CA ALA A 454 23.06 22.04 11.11
C ALA A 454 22.95 21.17 9.86
N GLN A 455 21.82 21.25 9.14
CA GLN A 455 21.60 20.56 7.87
C GLN A 455 22.57 21.04 6.78
N SER A 456 22.78 22.35 6.65
CA SER A 456 23.71 22.92 5.66
C SER A 456 25.16 22.52 5.94
N TYR A 457 25.55 22.42 7.22
CA TYR A 457 26.86 21.88 7.60
C TYR A 457 27.00 20.40 7.27
N LYS A 458 25.96 19.60 7.47
CA LYS A 458 25.95 18.19 7.04
C LYS A 458 26.14 18.09 5.52
N ASP A 459 25.34 18.84 4.76
CA ASP A 459 25.33 18.72 3.29
C ASP A 459 26.59 19.31 2.64
N SER A 460 27.32 20.18 3.35
CA SER A 460 28.68 20.64 2.97
C SER A 460 29.80 19.72 3.48
N GLY A 461 29.49 18.61 4.16
CA GLY A 461 30.45 17.63 4.68
C GLY A 461 31.15 18.03 5.99
N ASN A 462 30.75 19.13 6.62
CA ASN A 462 31.29 19.54 7.92
C ASN A 462 30.55 18.86 9.08
N ILE A 463 30.89 17.59 9.30
CA ILE A 463 30.23 16.71 10.28
C ILE A 463 30.28 17.30 11.70
N ASP A 464 31.42 17.82 12.15
CA ASP A 464 31.59 18.29 13.53
C ASP A 464 30.73 19.53 13.83
N LYS A 465 30.70 20.51 12.91
CA LYS A 465 29.78 21.66 13.05
C LYS A 465 28.31 21.23 12.94
N SER A 466 27.99 20.26 12.08
CA SER A 466 26.62 19.74 12.01
C SER A 466 26.17 19.15 13.34
N ILE A 467 27.02 18.33 13.99
CA ILE A 467 26.76 17.77 15.32
C ILE A 467 26.57 18.88 16.36
N GLU A 468 27.44 19.90 16.36
CA GLU A 468 27.33 21.04 17.27
C GLU A 468 25.97 21.74 17.15
N PHE A 469 25.57 22.10 15.92
CA PHE A 469 24.34 22.84 15.69
C PHE A 469 23.08 21.99 15.87
N TYR A 470 23.10 20.68 15.59
CA TYR A 470 21.98 19.80 15.93
C TYR A 470 21.79 19.69 17.45
N ASN A 471 22.87 19.63 18.24
CA ASN A 471 22.76 19.67 19.71
C ASN A 471 22.19 21.01 20.21
N LYS A 472 22.63 22.14 19.63
CA LYS A 472 22.04 23.46 19.91
C LYS A 472 20.55 23.49 19.55
N ARG A 473 20.17 22.94 18.40
CA ARG A 473 18.77 22.84 17.95
C ARG A 473 17.91 22.04 18.93
N ILE A 474 18.36 20.88 19.37
CA ILE A 474 17.65 20.04 20.36
C ILE A 474 17.49 20.79 21.68
N THR A 475 18.53 21.49 22.13
CA THR A 475 18.51 22.26 23.38
C THR A 475 17.55 23.44 23.32
N ALA A 476 17.38 24.05 22.14
CA ALA A 476 16.52 25.21 21.95
C ALA A 476 15.01 24.91 22.05
N GLY A 477 14.56 23.66 21.83
CA GLY A 477 13.14 23.29 21.96
C GLY A 477 12.28 23.64 20.73
N GLY A 478 10.97 23.84 20.86
CA GLY A 478 10.11 24.22 19.73
C GLY A 478 9.53 23.07 18.89
N TRP A 479 9.52 23.20 17.56
CA TRP A 479 8.82 22.24 16.69
C TRP A 479 9.39 20.82 16.83
N TYR A 480 8.57 19.93 17.36
CA TYR A 480 8.97 18.60 17.79
C TYR A 480 9.51 17.72 16.65
N GLU A 481 9.06 17.91 15.40
CA GLU A 481 9.55 17.09 14.27
C GLU A 481 11.00 17.41 13.93
N GLU A 482 11.40 18.68 14.00
CA GLU A 482 12.81 19.09 13.81
C GLU A 482 13.69 18.58 14.95
N ILE A 483 13.19 18.56 16.19
CA ILE A 483 13.93 18.02 17.33
C ILE A 483 14.18 16.53 17.13
N TRP A 484 13.12 15.76 16.81
CA TRP A 484 13.24 14.34 16.52
C TRP A 484 14.20 14.08 15.36
N TYR A 485 14.05 14.83 14.26
CA TYR A 485 14.89 14.66 13.07
C TYR A 485 16.35 15.05 13.35
N SER A 486 16.59 16.00 14.24
CA SER A 486 17.94 16.33 14.72
C SER A 486 18.57 15.14 15.45
N MET A 487 17.83 14.46 16.34
CA MET A 487 18.33 13.25 17.03
C MET A 487 18.58 12.10 16.05
N TYR A 488 17.65 11.88 15.11
CA TYR A 488 17.79 10.88 14.05
C TYR A 488 19.01 11.15 13.15
N THR A 489 19.27 12.42 12.83
CA THR A 489 20.44 12.81 12.03
C THR A 489 21.73 12.67 12.82
N LEU A 490 21.75 13.03 14.10
CA LEU A 490 22.91 12.79 14.98
C LEU A 490 23.28 11.30 15.00
N MET A 491 22.31 10.40 15.14
CA MET A 491 22.54 8.96 15.03
C MET A 491 23.26 8.59 13.71
N LYS A 492 22.79 9.09 12.57
CA LYS A 492 23.42 8.84 11.26
C LYS A 492 24.85 9.41 11.18
N LEU A 493 25.08 10.63 11.65
CA LEU A 493 26.41 11.26 11.67
C LEU A 493 27.41 10.50 12.55
N TYR A 494 26.97 9.99 13.71
CA TYR A 494 27.83 9.13 14.54
C TYR A 494 28.09 7.77 13.90
N ALA A 495 27.19 7.26 13.05
CA ALA A 495 27.44 6.06 12.26
C ALA A 495 28.55 6.29 11.22
N GLU A 496 28.57 7.46 10.57
CA GLU A 496 29.65 7.88 9.66
C GLU A 496 31.00 7.99 10.41
N LYS A 497 30.97 8.51 11.64
CA LYS A 497 32.14 8.52 12.55
C LYS A 497 32.51 7.14 13.12
N LYS A 498 31.75 6.08 12.79
CA LYS A 498 31.92 4.70 13.27
C LYS A 498 31.82 4.56 14.80
N ASP A 499 31.09 5.44 15.46
CA ASP A 499 30.90 5.45 16.92
C ASP A 499 29.60 4.72 17.30
N ALA A 500 29.69 3.40 17.43
CA ALA A 500 28.51 2.55 17.67
C ALA A 500 27.73 2.86 18.97
N PRO A 501 28.36 3.14 20.12
CA PRO A 501 27.64 3.59 21.31
C PRO A 501 26.79 4.86 21.07
N MET A 502 27.34 5.84 20.36
CA MET A 502 26.62 7.08 20.07
C MET A 502 25.49 6.90 19.06
N VAL A 503 25.65 6.01 18.07
CA VAL A 503 24.56 5.60 17.17
C VAL A 503 23.38 5.09 17.98
N GLU A 504 23.62 4.11 18.84
CA GLU A 504 22.55 3.52 19.64
C GLU A 504 21.91 4.52 20.58
N MET A 505 22.72 5.30 21.31
CA MET A 505 22.21 6.29 22.26
C MET A 505 21.29 7.31 21.57
N TRP A 506 21.71 7.87 20.43
CA TRP A 506 20.86 8.84 19.70
C TRP A 506 19.64 8.19 19.06
N GLY A 507 19.77 6.96 18.57
CA GLY A 507 18.62 6.20 18.07
C GLY A 507 17.58 5.93 19.18
N GLN A 508 18.00 5.56 20.38
CA GLN A 508 17.13 5.38 21.54
C GLN A 508 16.49 6.71 21.97
N LYS A 509 17.26 7.80 22.05
CA LYS A 509 16.74 9.14 22.37
C LYS A 509 15.66 9.59 21.39
N ALA A 510 15.88 9.40 20.09
CA ALA A 510 14.88 9.71 19.07
C ALA A 510 13.59 8.88 19.27
N TYR A 511 13.72 7.58 19.58
CA TYR A 511 12.56 6.71 19.82
C TYR A 511 11.78 7.11 21.08
N GLU A 512 12.49 7.38 22.18
CA GLU A 512 11.88 7.83 23.43
C GLU A 512 11.15 9.17 23.26
N TYR A 513 11.71 10.06 22.43
CA TYR A 513 11.12 11.36 22.14
C TYR A 513 9.84 11.24 21.30
N ARG A 514 9.78 10.31 20.33
CA ARG A 514 8.60 10.07 19.49
C ARG A 514 8.55 8.61 19.02
N LYS A 515 7.72 7.80 19.68
CA LYS A 515 7.64 6.35 19.45
C LYS A 515 6.92 5.98 18.15
N GLU A 516 6.11 6.90 17.63
CA GLU A 516 5.38 6.76 16.38
C GLU A 516 6.28 6.92 15.15
N ARG A 517 7.47 7.53 15.31
CA ARG A 517 8.49 7.66 14.27
C ARG A 517 9.55 6.58 14.44
N VAL A 518 9.54 5.57 13.56
CA VAL A 518 10.36 4.36 13.69
C VAL A 518 11.48 4.23 12.66
N GLU A 519 11.77 5.28 11.88
CA GLU A 519 12.88 5.27 10.91
C GLU A 519 14.23 5.08 11.60
N ASN A 520 14.40 5.66 12.79
CA ASN A 520 15.55 5.43 13.68
C ASN A 520 15.64 3.98 14.15
N ILE A 521 14.51 3.36 14.47
CA ILE A 521 14.46 1.97 14.90
C ILE A 521 14.81 1.02 13.77
N LEU A 522 14.24 1.21 12.57
CA LEU A 522 14.62 0.44 11.38
C LEU A 522 16.11 0.60 11.07
N TYR A 523 16.65 1.81 11.21
CA TYR A 523 18.09 2.04 11.06
C TYR A 523 18.91 1.24 12.08
N LEU A 524 18.51 1.21 13.36
CA LEU A 524 19.19 0.41 14.37
C LEU A 524 19.11 -1.08 14.08
N VAL A 525 17.99 -1.59 13.56
CA VAL A 525 17.87 -2.99 13.10
C VAL A 525 18.97 -3.31 12.09
N ARG A 526 19.09 -2.48 11.04
CA ARG A 526 20.09 -2.64 9.97
C ARG A 526 21.51 -2.50 10.49
N PHE A 527 21.74 -1.48 11.32
CA PHE A 527 23.06 -1.23 11.91
C PHE A 527 23.56 -2.43 12.74
N PHE A 528 22.71 -3.02 13.57
CA PHE A 528 23.09 -4.19 14.37
C PHE A 528 23.10 -5.50 13.57
N LEU A 529 22.31 -5.60 12.48
CA LEU A 529 22.43 -6.69 11.50
C LEU A 529 23.81 -6.69 10.85
N ASP A 530 24.30 -5.54 10.36
CA ASP A 530 25.63 -5.41 9.74
C ASP A 530 26.76 -5.75 10.72
N LYS A 531 26.57 -5.46 12.00
CA LYS A 531 27.49 -5.84 13.08
C LYS A 531 27.33 -7.28 13.57
N ARG A 532 26.41 -8.06 12.97
CA ARG A 532 26.08 -9.46 13.36
C ARG A 532 25.58 -9.60 14.81
N GLN A 533 25.04 -8.53 15.38
CA GLN A 533 24.45 -8.51 16.73
C GLN A 533 22.95 -8.81 16.64
N TYR A 534 22.61 -10.03 16.22
CA TYR A 534 21.25 -10.41 15.81
C TYR A 534 20.18 -10.25 16.90
N PHE A 535 20.48 -10.59 18.16
CA PHE A 535 19.53 -10.42 19.26
C PHE A 535 19.22 -8.94 19.57
N LYS A 536 20.19 -8.06 19.31
CA LYS A 536 20.03 -6.63 19.50
C LYS A 536 19.23 -6.01 18.36
N ALA A 537 19.53 -6.41 17.12
CA ALA A 537 18.69 -6.08 15.99
C ALA A 537 17.26 -6.59 16.16
N TRP A 538 17.07 -7.79 16.72
CA TRP A 538 15.76 -8.34 17.05
C TRP A 538 15.03 -7.50 18.11
N HIS A 539 15.71 -7.07 19.17
CA HIS A 539 15.14 -6.15 20.15
C HIS A 539 14.59 -4.89 19.47
N TYR A 540 15.37 -4.22 18.62
CA TYR A 540 14.89 -3.05 17.90
C TYR A 540 13.77 -3.38 16.91
N TRP A 541 13.84 -4.52 16.23
CA TRP A 541 12.75 -4.98 15.36
C TRP A 541 11.44 -5.13 16.14
N THR A 542 11.46 -5.69 17.35
CA THR A 542 10.26 -5.80 18.20
C THR A 542 9.69 -4.45 18.64
N LEU A 543 10.51 -3.39 18.69
CA LEU A 543 10.04 -2.04 19.03
C LEU A 543 9.33 -1.35 17.87
N GLY A 544 9.81 -1.55 16.63
CA GLY A 544 9.32 -0.80 15.46
C GLY A 544 8.32 -1.56 14.59
N ASN A 545 8.32 -2.89 14.62
CA ASN A 545 7.47 -3.69 13.75
C ASN A 545 5.98 -3.46 14.03
N GLY A 546 5.21 -3.18 12.99
CA GLY A 546 3.76 -2.93 13.08
C GLY A 546 3.37 -1.49 13.40
N THR A 547 4.33 -0.58 13.57
CA THR A 547 4.03 0.84 13.81
C THR A 547 3.43 1.49 12.55
N PRO A 548 2.25 2.11 12.63
CA PRO A 548 1.62 2.78 11.49
C PRO A 548 2.36 4.08 11.13
N LYS A 549 2.28 4.48 9.86
CA LYS A 549 2.84 5.77 9.39
C LYS A 549 2.20 6.94 10.15
N PRO A 550 2.99 7.83 10.78
CA PRO A 550 2.44 8.95 11.53
C PRO A 550 2.03 10.11 10.61
N PRO A 551 1.19 11.05 11.10
CA PRO A 551 0.73 12.21 10.33
C PRO A 551 1.78 13.33 10.21
N ASP A 552 3.01 13.10 10.69
CA ASP A 552 4.16 14.01 10.56
C ASP A 552 4.38 14.50 9.12
N LEU A 553 5.07 15.62 8.99
CA LEU A 553 5.34 16.27 7.70
C LEU A 553 6.82 16.20 7.32
N LEU A 554 7.71 16.27 8.30
CA LEU A 554 9.14 16.44 8.10
C LEU A 554 9.82 15.10 7.78
N PHE A 555 10.17 14.93 6.51
CA PHE A 555 11.10 13.91 6.00
C PHE A 555 10.78 12.48 6.46
N ILE A 556 9.52 12.06 6.39
CA ILE A 556 9.13 10.68 6.68
C ILE A 556 9.77 9.73 5.64
N GLU A 557 10.40 8.65 6.10
CA GLU A 557 10.89 7.57 5.23
C GLU A 557 9.82 6.45 5.13
N PRO A 558 9.08 6.32 4.01
CA PRO A 558 7.91 5.43 3.94
C PRO A 558 8.24 3.95 4.19
N GLU A 559 9.45 3.52 3.83
CA GLU A 559 9.93 2.15 3.98
C GLU A 559 9.75 1.62 5.42
N ALA A 560 9.99 2.47 6.43
CA ALA A 560 9.88 2.10 7.84
C ALA A 560 8.46 1.70 8.27
N TYR A 561 7.45 2.05 7.48
CA TYR A 561 6.03 1.84 7.81
C TYR A 561 5.33 0.88 6.85
N THR A 562 6.00 0.48 5.77
CA THR A 562 5.40 -0.37 4.73
C THR A 562 6.01 -1.76 4.71
N TYR A 563 7.33 -1.87 4.56
CA TYR A 563 7.96 -3.17 4.27
C TYR A 563 9.33 -3.36 4.90
N GLY A 564 9.97 -2.31 5.41
CA GLY A 564 11.35 -2.37 5.91
C GLY A 564 11.52 -3.41 7.01
N PHE A 565 10.66 -3.40 8.03
CA PHE A 565 10.72 -4.38 9.12
C PHE A 565 10.42 -5.81 8.67
N ASP A 566 9.45 -6.01 7.77
CA ASP A 566 9.14 -7.32 7.20
C ASP A 566 10.30 -7.91 6.39
N LYS A 567 11.02 -7.04 5.69
CA LYS A 567 12.22 -7.40 4.93
C LYS A 567 13.35 -7.83 5.84
N GLU A 568 13.66 -7.05 6.88
CA GLU A 568 14.74 -7.40 7.82
C GLU A 568 14.42 -8.67 8.64
N LEU A 569 13.12 -8.95 8.90
CA LEU A 569 12.69 -10.17 9.58
C LEU A 569 13.14 -11.44 8.86
N ILE A 570 13.13 -11.45 7.52
CA ILE A 570 13.57 -12.59 6.69
C ILE A 570 14.99 -13.01 7.08
N ILE A 571 15.89 -12.05 7.32
CA ILE A 571 17.26 -12.35 7.76
C ILE A 571 17.29 -12.71 9.24
N LEU A 572 16.71 -11.84 10.09
CA LEU A 572 16.83 -11.93 11.55
C LEU A 572 16.34 -13.25 12.12
N HIS A 573 15.21 -13.71 11.61
CA HIS A 573 14.54 -14.90 12.13
C HIS A 573 15.42 -16.16 12.00
N ASN A 574 16.25 -16.24 10.95
CA ASN A 574 17.20 -17.34 10.78
C ASN A 574 18.20 -17.47 11.94
N TYR A 575 18.59 -16.34 12.53
CA TYR A 575 19.60 -16.29 13.60
C TYR A 575 18.98 -16.36 14.99
N VAL A 576 17.78 -15.81 15.19
CA VAL A 576 17.17 -15.68 16.52
C VAL A 576 16.17 -16.80 16.82
N MET A 577 15.42 -17.27 15.81
CA MET A 577 14.43 -18.34 15.95
C MET A 577 14.65 -19.44 14.90
N PRO A 578 15.83 -20.10 14.86
CA PRO A 578 16.15 -21.10 13.85
C PRO A 578 15.25 -22.35 13.89
N HIS A 579 14.48 -22.55 14.96
CA HIS A 579 13.53 -23.66 15.12
C HIS A 579 12.15 -23.37 14.49
N LYS A 580 11.88 -22.12 14.08
CA LYS A 580 10.61 -21.69 13.47
C LYS A 580 10.74 -21.47 11.95
N LYS A 581 11.51 -22.31 11.26
CA LYS A 581 11.75 -22.16 9.80
C LYS A 581 10.48 -22.11 8.96
N LYS A 582 9.45 -22.83 9.39
CA LYS A 582 8.14 -22.87 8.73
C LYS A 582 7.47 -21.49 8.72
N ASP A 583 7.38 -20.83 9.87
CA ASP A 583 6.77 -19.50 10.01
C ASP A 583 7.44 -18.47 9.09
N ILE A 584 8.78 -18.48 9.05
CA ILE A 584 9.55 -17.54 8.22
C ILE A 584 9.52 -17.88 6.73
N LEU A 585 9.44 -19.17 6.36
CA LEU A 585 9.22 -19.59 4.97
C LEU A 585 7.90 -19.01 4.45
N GLU A 586 6.83 -19.11 5.24
CA GLU A 586 5.53 -18.56 4.87
C GLU A 586 5.53 -17.04 4.79
N HIS A 587 6.18 -16.38 5.74
CA HIS A 587 6.39 -14.92 5.68
C HIS A 587 7.15 -14.50 4.43
N THR A 588 8.22 -15.22 4.08
CA THR A 588 9.03 -14.94 2.88
C THR A 588 8.21 -15.12 1.60
N ILE A 589 7.38 -16.16 1.51
CA ILE A 589 6.47 -16.35 0.37
C ILE A 589 5.42 -15.23 0.30
N ARG A 590 4.83 -14.81 1.42
CA ARG A 590 3.89 -13.68 1.46
C ARG A 590 4.57 -12.38 1.02
N TYR A 591 5.76 -12.10 1.54
CA TYR A 591 6.56 -10.94 1.14
C TYR A 591 6.84 -10.95 -0.37
N PHE A 592 7.28 -12.08 -0.91
CA PHE A 592 7.52 -12.23 -2.35
C PHE A 592 6.25 -12.03 -3.18
N ASN A 593 5.10 -12.52 -2.73
CA ASN A 593 3.83 -12.30 -3.42
C ASN A 593 3.46 -10.82 -3.53
N THR A 594 3.76 -10.03 -2.50
CA THR A 594 3.46 -8.59 -2.45
C THR A 594 4.45 -7.76 -3.26
N TYR A 595 5.76 -7.97 -3.03
CA TYR A 595 6.81 -7.08 -3.54
C TYR A 595 7.49 -7.59 -4.82
N LYS A 596 7.30 -8.87 -5.17
CA LYS A 596 7.76 -9.49 -6.41
C LYS A 596 9.28 -9.34 -6.64
N ASP A 597 10.05 -9.26 -5.57
CA ASP A 597 11.49 -9.01 -5.61
C ASP A 597 12.30 -10.31 -5.67
N GLY A 598 13.40 -10.31 -6.42
CA GLY A 598 14.27 -11.48 -6.52
C GLY A 598 15.02 -11.81 -5.23
N TRP A 599 15.19 -10.84 -4.31
CA TRP A 599 15.96 -11.02 -3.09
C TRP A 599 15.24 -11.94 -2.11
N SER A 600 13.96 -11.71 -1.82
CA SER A 600 13.16 -12.56 -0.92
C SER A 600 13.02 -13.99 -1.49
N TYR A 601 12.76 -14.13 -2.79
CA TYR A 601 12.71 -15.42 -3.47
C TYR A 601 14.02 -16.22 -3.34
N SER A 602 15.17 -15.57 -3.52
CA SER A 602 16.48 -16.23 -3.38
C SER A 602 16.79 -16.70 -1.96
N ASN A 603 16.12 -16.13 -0.94
CA ASN A 603 16.31 -16.46 0.47
C ASN A 603 15.47 -17.65 0.94
N LEU A 604 14.51 -18.13 0.14
CA LEU A 604 13.73 -19.35 0.45
C LEU A 604 14.64 -20.54 0.82
N LYS A 605 15.82 -20.62 0.20
CA LYS A 605 16.81 -21.68 0.40
C LYS A 605 17.26 -21.92 1.84
N TRP A 606 17.11 -20.93 2.72
CA TRP A 606 17.48 -21.02 4.13
C TRP A 606 16.39 -21.67 4.98
N PHE A 607 15.15 -21.63 4.50
CA PHE A 607 13.95 -21.99 5.26
C PHE A 607 13.26 -23.24 4.74
N VAL A 608 13.47 -23.62 3.48
CA VAL A 608 12.94 -24.87 2.92
C VAL A 608 13.56 -26.08 3.63
N GLU A 609 12.70 -27.01 4.06
CA GLU A 609 13.10 -28.19 4.83
C GLU A 609 13.10 -29.47 3.99
N LYS A 610 13.84 -30.46 4.49
CA LYS A 610 13.89 -31.80 3.92
C LYS A 610 12.61 -32.55 4.28
N LEU A 611 11.97 -33.18 3.30
CA LEU A 611 10.83 -34.05 3.55
C LEU A 611 11.30 -35.41 4.09
N PRO A 612 10.67 -35.96 5.15
CA PRO A 612 10.89 -37.34 5.55
C PRO A 612 10.51 -38.31 4.42
N ILE A 613 11.42 -39.24 4.11
CA ILE A 613 11.20 -40.26 3.07
C ILE A 613 11.67 -41.62 3.55
N LYS A 614 11.03 -42.68 3.05
CA LYS A 614 11.59 -44.03 3.04
C LYS A 614 12.06 -44.36 1.62
N LYS A 615 13.30 -44.83 1.53
CA LYS A 615 13.98 -45.16 0.27
C LYS A 615 13.84 -46.64 -0.02
N HIS A 616 13.68 -46.96 -1.30
CA HIS A 616 13.73 -48.31 -1.83
C HIS A 616 14.85 -48.39 -2.85
N GLU A 617 15.68 -49.43 -2.76
CA GLU A 617 16.76 -49.65 -3.70
C GLU A 617 16.20 -50.20 -5.01
N ILE A 618 16.33 -49.42 -6.08
CA ILE A 618 16.07 -49.82 -7.45
C ILE A 618 17.28 -49.39 -8.24
N GLU A 619 17.93 -50.34 -8.91
CA GLU A 619 19.16 -50.09 -9.63
C GLU A 619 18.94 -50.20 -11.14
N PHE A 620 19.21 -49.10 -11.85
CA PHE A 620 19.34 -49.09 -13.29
C PHE A 620 20.83 -49.00 -13.63
N GLN A 621 21.31 -49.91 -14.47
CA GLN A 621 22.71 -49.90 -14.88
C GLN A 621 22.96 -48.84 -15.96
N PRO A 622 24.12 -48.16 -15.96
CA PRO A 622 24.56 -47.32 -17.07
C PRO A 622 24.67 -48.10 -18.40
N ILE A 623 24.46 -47.42 -19.52
CA ILE A 623 24.52 -47.99 -20.87
C ILE A 623 25.50 -47.16 -21.71
N GLY A 624 26.71 -47.68 -21.92
CA GLY A 624 27.77 -46.95 -22.63
C GLY A 624 28.09 -45.62 -21.94
N ASP A 625 28.02 -44.52 -22.69
CA ASP A 625 28.23 -43.14 -22.18
C ASP A 625 27.07 -42.64 -21.28
N PHE A 626 25.94 -43.34 -21.25
CA PHE A 626 24.71 -42.84 -20.66
C PHE A 626 24.45 -43.35 -19.24
N THR A 627 23.99 -42.47 -18.37
CA THR A 627 23.58 -42.76 -16.99
C THR A 627 22.08 -42.57 -16.84
N PRO A 628 21.38 -43.47 -16.10
CA PRO A 628 19.95 -43.34 -15.85
C PRO A 628 19.64 -42.15 -14.92
N THR A 629 18.47 -41.56 -15.11
CA THR A 629 17.98 -40.37 -14.39
C THR A 629 16.56 -40.60 -13.85
N SER A 630 15.95 -39.58 -13.22
CA SER A 630 14.55 -39.66 -12.75
C SER A 630 13.62 -40.15 -13.86
N THR A 631 12.67 -40.99 -13.47
CA THR A 631 11.82 -41.77 -14.37
C THR A 631 10.38 -41.26 -14.32
N SER A 632 9.68 -41.38 -15.45
CA SER A 632 8.22 -41.23 -15.50
C SER A 632 7.60 -42.61 -15.49
N PHE A 633 6.45 -42.77 -14.84
CA PHE A 633 5.75 -44.05 -14.80
C PHE A 633 4.24 -43.85 -14.76
N CYS A 634 3.51 -44.82 -15.30
CA CYS A 634 2.07 -44.78 -15.39
C CYS A 634 1.47 -46.16 -15.11
N ARG A 635 0.44 -46.20 -14.27
CA ARG A 635 -0.29 -47.42 -13.91
C ARG A 635 -1.08 -47.95 -15.12
N GLN A 636 -1.03 -49.25 -15.32
CA GLN A 636 -1.73 -49.98 -16.38
C GLN A 636 -3.00 -50.64 -15.82
N GLU A 637 -3.91 -51.09 -16.69
CA GLU A 637 -5.17 -51.76 -16.29
C GLU A 637 -4.93 -53.03 -15.46
N ASP A 638 -3.85 -53.76 -15.74
CA ASP A 638 -3.47 -54.97 -14.99
C ASP A 638 -2.85 -54.68 -13.61
N GLY A 639 -2.80 -53.40 -13.21
CA GLY A 639 -2.25 -52.93 -11.94
C GLY A 639 -0.72 -52.85 -11.90
N LYS A 640 -0.02 -53.18 -12.98
CA LYS A 640 1.42 -52.96 -13.13
C LYS A 640 1.72 -51.53 -13.55
N TYR A 641 2.99 -51.18 -13.55
CA TYR A 641 3.47 -49.88 -13.99
C TYR A 641 4.31 -50.03 -15.22
N ARG A 642 4.05 -49.21 -16.23
CA ARG A 642 5.01 -48.98 -17.31
C ARG A 642 5.85 -47.78 -16.94
N VAL A 643 7.16 -47.92 -17.12
CA VAL A 643 8.15 -46.94 -16.65
C VAL A 643 9.00 -46.52 -17.82
N ASN A 644 9.18 -45.22 -18.01
CA ASN A 644 10.19 -44.63 -18.86
C ASN A 644 11.40 -44.21 -18.03
N VAL A 645 12.54 -44.85 -18.28
CA VAL A 645 13.84 -44.53 -17.70
C VAL A 645 14.61 -43.69 -18.70
N ARG A 646 14.80 -42.41 -18.37
CA ARG A 646 15.64 -41.52 -19.17
C ARG A 646 17.11 -41.78 -18.86
N TYR A 647 17.92 -41.76 -19.90
CA TYR A 647 19.36 -41.90 -19.88
C TYR A 647 20.01 -40.67 -20.51
N VAL A 648 21.00 -40.08 -19.83
CA VAL A 648 21.71 -38.87 -20.28
C VAL A 648 23.20 -39.09 -20.36
N ASN A 649 23.87 -38.45 -21.33
CA ASN A 649 25.32 -38.57 -21.49
C ASN A 649 26.13 -37.56 -20.66
N TYR A 650 25.51 -36.69 -19.85
CA TYR A 650 26.26 -35.69 -19.08
C TYR A 650 26.44 -36.04 -17.60
N ARG A 651 27.38 -35.34 -16.96
CA ARG A 651 27.55 -35.28 -15.51
C ARG A 651 27.56 -33.83 -15.06
N ILE A 652 26.73 -33.53 -14.06
CA ILE A 652 26.70 -32.23 -13.42
C ILE A 652 27.88 -32.16 -12.43
N GLN A 653 28.73 -31.17 -12.62
CA GLN A 653 29.91 -30.92 -11.79
C GLN A 653 29.54 -30.21 -10.47
N PRO A 654 30.42 -30.16 -9.46
CA PRO A 654 30.13 -29.49 -8.19
C PRO A 654 29.74 -28.01 -8.31
N ASP A 655 30.22 -27.31 -9.35
CA ASP A 655 29.88 -25.92 -9.65
C ASP A 655 28.52 -25.77 -10.39
N GLY A 656 27.86 -26.88 -10.70
CA GLY A 656 26.60 -26.94 -11.45
C GLY A 656 26.76 -26.91 -12.98
N SER A 657 27.99 -26.91 -13.50
CA SER A 657 28.25 -27.02 -14.93
C SER A 657 28.02 -28.44 -15.47
N TYR A 658 27.75 -28.57 -16.76
CA TYR A 658 27.49 -29.85 -17.41
C TYR A 658 28.69 -30.24 -18.26
N MET A 659 29.13 -31.49 -18.14
CA MET A 659 30.12 -32.10 -19.04
C MET A 659 29.55 -33.35 -19.68
N MET A 660 29.75 -33.54 -20.97
CA MET A 660 29.08 -34.57 -21.78
C MET A 660 30.07 -35.66 -22.21
N PHE A 661 29.71 -36.92 -22.02
CA PHE A 661 30.43 -38.08 -22.53
C PHE A 661 30.12 -38.31 -24.01
N GLU A 662 31.18 -38.55 -24.79
CA GLU A 662 31.12 -39.05 -26.15
C GLU A 662 32.30 -40.01 -26.39
N ASN A 663 31.99 -41.27 -26.67
CA ASN A 663 32.96 -42.37 -26.85
C ASN A 663 33.94 -42.48 -25.65
N GLY A 664 33.40 -42.41 -24.43
CA GLY A 664 34.18 -42.46 -23.19
C GLY A 664 34.91 -41.16 -22.82
N ILE A 665 34.84 -40.10 -23.64
CA ILE A 665 35.53 -38.83 -23.38
C ILE A 665 34.54 -37.79 -22.82
N LEU A 666 34.86 -37.24 -21.65
CA LEU A 666 34.06 -36.21 -20.98
C LEU A 666 34.50 -34.79 -21.41
N ASN A 667 33.63 -34.04 -22.09
CA ASN A 667 33.94 -32.69 -22.58
C ASN A 667 32.69 -31.77 -22.55
N ARG A 668 32.88 -30.48 -22.28
CA ARG A 668 31.81 -29.47 -22.29
C ARG A 668 31.29 -29.11 -23.69
N ASN A 669 32.05 -29.42 -24.74
CA ASN A 669 31.72 -29.09 -26.13
C ASN A 669 30.92 -30.20 -26.84
N HIS A 670 30.82 -31.40 -26.26
CA HIS A 670 30.00 -32.47 -26.84
C HIS A 670 28.51 -32.14 -26.70
N ALA A 671 27.69 -32.64 -27.61
CA ALA A 671 26.25 -32.42 -27.55
C ALA A 671 25.63 -33.14 -26.33
N VAL A 672 24.63 -32.53 -25.73
CA VAL A 672 23.72 -33.21 -24.80
C VAL A 672 22.93 -34.24 -25.61
N ARG A 673 22.93 -35.49 -25.15
CA ARG A 673 22.21 -36.60 -25.77
C ARG A 673 21.36 -37.27 -24.70
N THR A 674 20.10 -37.50 -25.02
CA THR A 674 19.18 -38.27 -24.19
C THR A 674 18.56 -39.42 -24.96
N ILE A 675 18.44 -40.57 -24.30
CA ILE A 675 17.77 -41.76 -24.81
C ILE A 675 16.80 -42.28 -23.73
N ASN A 676 15.75 -42.97 -24.16
CA ASN A 676 14.66 -43.40 -23.28
C ASN A 676 14.49 -44.91 -23.41
N TYR A 677 14.39 -45.61 -22.27
CA TYR A 677 14.14 -47.04 -22.20
C TYR A 677 12.86 -47.29 -21.40
N GLU A 678 12.06 -48.24 -21.84
CA GLU A 678 10.91 -48.70 -21.07
C GLU A 678 11.20 -49.99 -20.28
N CYS A 679 10.54 -50.15 -19.15
CA CYS A 679 10.36 -51.42 -18.47
C CYS A 679 8.99 -51.50 -17.77
N ILE A 680 8.65 -52.69 -17.27
CA ILE A 680 7.45 -52.97 -16.50
C ILE A 680 7.87 -53.21 -15.05
N MET A 681 7.13 -52.60 -14.12
CA MET A 681 7.21 -52.91 -12.70
C MET A 681 5.90 -53.50 -12.18
N ASP A 682 5.99 -54.38 -11.18
CA ASP A 682 4.82 -54.90 -10.47
C ASP A 682 4.19 -53.85 -9.53
N SER A 683 3.10 -54.20 -8.85
CA SER A 683 2.41 -53.30 -7.91
C SER A 683 3.24 -52.92 -6.67
N LYS A 684 4.35 -53.62 -6.42
CA LYS A 684 5.34 -53.34 -5.37
C LYS A 684 6.57 -52.61 -5.91
N PHE A 685 6.54 -52.16 -7.16
CA PHE A 685 7.61 -51.44 -7.86
C PHE A 685 8.88 -52.28 -8.13
N ASN A 686 8.78 -53.60 -8.17
CA ASN A 686 9.89 -54.46 -8.63
C ASN A 686 9.90 -54.52 -10.15
N ILE A 687 11.08 -54.42 -10.78
CA ILE A 687 11.24 -54.57 -12.23
C ILE A 687 10.96 -56.02 -12.63
N VAL A 688 10.01 -56.24 -13.53
CA VAL A 688 9.56 -57.57 -14.01
C VAL A 688 9.72 -57.77 -15.51
N SER A 689 10.34 -56.83 -16.22
CA SER A 689 10.71 -56.97 -17.64
C SER A 689 12.12 -56.45 -17.90
N PRO A 690 12.79 -56.90 -18.97
CA PRO A 690 14.02 -56.26 -19.43
C PRO A 690 13.76 -54.81 -19.85
N LEU A 691 14.84 -54.01 -19.88
CA LEU A 691 14.84 -52.66 -20.46
C LEU A 691 14.76 -52.76 -21.98
N GLN A 692 13.87 -51.97 -22.58
CA GLN A 692 13.64 -51.94 -24.01
C GLN A 692 13.77 -50.52 -24.54
N LEU A 693 14.57 -50.30 -25.57
CA LEU A 693 14.82 -48.96 -26.12
C LEU A 693 13.53 -48.40 -26.75
N MET A 694 13.15 -47.18 -26.35
CA MET A 694 12.02 -46.43 -26.92
C MET A 694 12.51 -45.62 -28.13
N ASN A 695 12.30 -46.14 -29.33
CA ASN A 695 12.71 -45.47 -30.57
C ASN A 695 11.75 -44.32 -30.91
N ILE A 696 12.20 -43.38 -31.74
CA ILE A 696 11.32 -42.39 -32.37
C ILE A 696 11.15 -42.76 -33.85
N GLU A 697 9.96 -42.55 -34.41
CA GLU A 697 9.77 -42.68 -35.86
C GLU A 697 10.65 -41.68 -36.62
N ASP A 698 10.91 -41.97 -37.90
CA ASP A 698 11.77 -41.09 -38.70
C ASP A 698 11.03 -39.78 -39.01
N ILE A 699 11.41 -38.72 -38.28
CA ILE A 699 10.84 -37.38 -38.39
C ILE A 699 11.95 -36.36 -38.64
N PRO A 700 11.63 -35.19 -39.23
CA PRO A 700 12.61 -34.14 -39.48
C PRO A 700 13.40 -33.76 -38.24
N LYS A 701 14.72 -33.57 -38.42
CA LYS A 701 15.66 -33.17 -37.35
C LYS A 701 16.27 -31.82 -37.68
N HIS A 702 16.39 -30.98 -36.65
CA HIS A 702 17.18 -29.77 -36.71
C HIS A 702 18.59 -30.00 -36.16
N ALA A 703 19.58 -29.31 -36.73
CA ALA A 703 20.92 -29.26 -36.16
C ALA A 703 20.84 -28.65 -34.74
N SER A 704 21.25 -29.41 -33.74
CA SER A 704 21.05 -29.08 -32.34
C SER A 704 22.21 -29.56 -31.46
N HIS A 705 22.49 -28.80 -30.40
CA HIS A 705 23.42 -29.17 -29.33
C HIS A 705 22.74 -30.00 -28.22
N ILE A 706 21.41 -30.16 -28.27
CA ILE A 706 20.59 -31.03 -27.42
C ILE A 706 19.83 -32.00 -28.33
N LYS A 707 20.11 -33.31 -28.21
CA LYS A 707 19.60 -34.37 -29.07
C LYS A 707 18.75 -35.35 -28.29
N GLY A 708 17.64 -35.77 -28.87
CA GLY A 708 16.67 -36.69 -28.26
C GLY A 708 15.44 -36.00 -27.66
N LEU A 709 14.63 -36.82 -26.98
CA LEU A 709 13.44 -36.40 -26.23
C LEU A 709 13.79 -36.35 -24.73
N GLU A 710 13.78 -35.15 -24.16
CA GLU A 710 14.02 -34.90 -22.74
C GLU A 710 12.72 -34.92 -21.94
N ASP A 711 12.82 -35.23 -20.65
CA ASP A 711 11.70 -35.19 -19.70
C ASP A 711 10.43 -35.90 -20.19
N VAL A 712 10.59 -37.06 -20.85
CA VAL A 712 9.47 -37.84 -21.42
C VAL A 712 8.55 -38.32 -20.29
N ARG A 713 7.33 -37.81 -20.30
CA ARG A 713 6.23 -38.15 -19.40
C ARG A 713 5.25 -39.06 -20.12
N ILE A 714 5.07 -40.28 -19.63
CA ILE A 714 4.11 -41.25 -20.19
C ILE A 714 2.81 -41.26 -19.40
N PHE A 715 1.68 -41.37 -20.10
CA PHE A 715 0.34 -41.37 -19.50
C PHE A 715 -0.65 -42.17 -20.34
N MET A 716 -1.72 -42.67 -19.72
CA MET A 716 -2.80 -43.36 -20.43
C MET A 716 -3.84 -42.35 -20.93
N LYS A 717 -4.31 -42.56 -22.17
CA LYS A 717 -5.43 -41.84 -22.77
C LYS A 717 -6.20 -42.81 -23.67
N GLU A 718 -7.52 -42.93 -23.49
CA GLU A 718 -8.38 -43.83 -24.29
C GLU A 718 -7.80 -45.26 -24.39
N ASN A 719 -7.30 -45.80 -23.27
CA ASN A 719 -6.62 -47.10 -23.19
C ASN A 719 -5.36 -47.26 -24.09
N GLN A 720 -4.77 -46.15 -24.54
CA GLN A 720 -3.51 -46.11 -25.28
C GLN A 720 -2.44 -45.35 -24.50
N LEU A 721 -1.17 -45.75 -24.65
CA LEU A 721 -0.07 -45.04 -24.04
C LEU A 721 0.29 -43.82 -24.89
N HIS A 722 0.28 -42.66 -24.26
CA HIS A 722 0.68 -41.39 -24.83
C HIS A 722 1.90 -40.84 -24.10
N TYR A 723 2.54 -39.84 -24.71
CA TYR A 723 3.65 -39.16 -24.09
C TYR A 723 3.67 -37.66 -24.38
N ILE A 724 4.32 -36.90 -23.49
CA ILE A 724 4.75 -35.54 -23.75
C ILE A 724 6.22 -35.40 -23.35
N ALA A 725 7.01 -34.65 -24.12
CA ALA A 725 8.44 -34.51 -23.93
C ALA A 725 8.92 -33.13 -24.36
N THR A 726 10.09 -32.72 -23.86
CA THR A 726 10.80 -31.52 -24.31
C THR A 726 11.81 -31.91 -25.39
N THR A 727 11.94 -31.11 -26.44
CA THR A 727 12.97 -31.36 -27.46
C THR A 727 13.40 -30.09 -28.18
N LEU A 728 14.66 -30.06 -28.60
CA LEU A 728 15.22 -29.07 -29.51
C LEU A 728 15.39 -29.66 -30.92
N GLU A 729 15.83 -30.92 -31.01
CA GLU A 729 16.12 -31.64 -32.25
C GLU A 729 14.86 -31.85 -33.12
N TYR A 730 13.72 -32.19 -32.51
CA TYR A 730 12.46 -32.46 -33.22
C TYR A 730 11.47 -31.28 -33.17
N SER A 731 11.99 -30.07 -32.97
CA SER A 731 11.17 -28.85 -32.96
C SER A 731 10.79 -28.43 -34.39
N TYR A 732 9.66 -27.75 -34.59
CA TYR A 732 9.28 -27.23 -35.92
C TYR A 732 10.08 -25.99 -36.36
N ASN A 733 10.87 -25.38 -35.45
CA ASN A 733 11.52 -24.08 -35.67
C ASN A 733 12.93 -23.95 -35.07
N GLY A 734 13.56 -25.04 -34.63
CA GLY A 734 14.89 -25.01 -34.02
C GLY A 734 14.95 -24.35 -32.63
N LYS A 735 13.82 -24.24 -31.92
CA LYS A 735 13.74 -23.77 -30.52
C LYS A 735 13.29 -24.91 -29.60
N ILE A 736 13.46 -24.75 -28.27
CA ILE A 736 13.00 -25.77 -27.32
C ILE A 736 11.46 -25.78 -27.31
N ARG A 737 10.86 -26.93 -27.65
CA ARG A 737 9.41 -27.11 -27.78
C ARG A 737 8.92 -28.34 -27.03
N GLN A 738 7.62 -28.36 -26.76
CA GLN A 738 6.93 -29.58 -26.34
C GLN A 738 6.57 -30.43 -27.54
N HIS A 739 6.73 -31.73 -27.37
CA HIS A 739 6.50 -32.74 -28.38
C HIS A 739 5.64 -33.85 -27.78
N THR A 740 4.64 -34.33 -28.50
CA THR A 740 3.67 -35.31 -27.99
C THR A 740 3.24 -36.27 -29.08
N GLY A 741 2.73 -37.43 -28.70
CA GLY A 741 2.27 -38.46 -29.62
C GLY A 741 1.79 -39.71 -28.88
N LYS A 742 1.73 -40.82 -29.62
CA LYS A 742 1.44 -42.16 -29.08
C LYS A 742 2.74 -42.91 -28.85
N TYR A 743 2.73 -43.84 -27.91
CA TYR A 743 3.79 -44.82 -27.78
C TYR A 743 3.25 -46.22 -28.12
N SER A 744 3.79 -46.81 -29.18
CA SER A 744 3.45 -48.18 -29.60
C SER A 744 4.26 -49.17 -28.79
N ILE A 745 3.57 -49.89 -27.90
CA ILE A 745 4.15 -50.96 -27.07
C ILE A 745 4.68 -52.11 -27.93
N GLN A 746 4.01 -52.43 -29.04
CA GLN A 746 4.40 -53.53 -29.92
C GLN A 746 5.68 -53.22 -30.71
N ASN A 747 5.83 -51.97 -31.17
CA ASN A 747 6.96 -51.55 -31.99
C ASN A 747 8.11 -50.92 -31.17
N HIS A 748 7.89 -50.71 -29.86
CA HIS A 748 8.77 -49.97 -28.96
C HIS A 748 9.18 -48.60 -29.53
N ARG A 749 8.18 -47.82 -29.96
CA ARG A 749 8.40 -46.59 -30.74
C ARG A 749 7.37 -45.49 -30.46
N PHE A 750 7.82 -44.24 -30.41
CA PHE A 750 7.00 -43.03 -30.43
C PHE A 750 6.47 -42.78 -31.85
N GLU A 751 5.15 -42.72 -32.01
CA GLU A 751 4.43 -42.62 -33.29
C GLU A 751 3.42 -41.46 -33.27
N ASN A 752 3.04 -40.97 -34.46
CA ASN A 752 2.14 -39.81 -34.62
C ASN A 752 2.66 -38.57 -33.88
N ASN A 753 3.93 -38.28 -34.11
CA ASN A 753 4.69 -37.25 -33.42
C ASN A 753 4.26 -35.83 -33.83
N ARG A 754 3.96 -34.99 -32.84
CA ARG A 754 3.51 -33.59 -33.04
C ARG A 754 4.37 -32.64 -32.23
N SER A 755 4.95 -31.64 -32.91
CA SER A 755 5.72 -30.54 -32.31
C SER A 755 4.81 -29.34 -32.06
N ILE A 756 4.55 -29.03 -30.79
CA ILE A 756 3.44 -28.13 -30.43
C ILE A 756 3.87 -26.66 -30.46
N LYS A 757 3.07 -25.83 -31.12
CA LYS A 757 3.21 -24.37 -31.14
C LYS A 757 2.62 -23.80 -29.85
N PRO A 758 3.37 -22.96 -29.11
CA PRO A 758 2.84 -22.29 -27.94
C PRO A 758 1.73 -21.29 -28.34
N PRO A 759 0.89 -20.85 -27.38
CA PRO A 759 -0.15 -19.86 -27.64
C PRO A 759 0.41 -18.49 -28.07
N SER A 760 1.67 -18.22 -27.75
CA SER A 760 2.42 -17.03 -28.11
C SER A 760 3.89 -17.40 -28.35
N GLU A 761 4.61 -16.67 -29.20
CA GLU A 761 6.02 -16.95 -29.48
C GLU A 761 6.90 -16.85 -28.22
N THR A 762 7.66 -17.92 -27.96
CA THR A 762 8.61 -18.03 -26.84
C THR A 762 9.89 -18.75 -27.27
N ASP A 763 10.98 -18.55 -26.53
CA ASP A 763 12.27 -19.19 -26.81
C ASP A 763 12.39 -20.59 -26.23
N CYS A 764 11.65 -20.91 -25.17
CA CYS A 764 11.71 -22.20 -24.52
C CYS A 764 10.34 -22.62 -23.99
N GLU A 765 9.85 -23.76 -24.46
CA GLU A 765 8.66 -24.43 -23.93
C GLU A 765 9.01 -25.79 -23.33
N LYS A 766 8.79 -25.90 -22.02
CA LYS A 766 9.12 -27.08 -21.23
C LYS A 766 8.17 -27.28 -20.07
N ASN A 767 8.16 -28.50 -19.52
CA ASN A 767 7.46 -28.83 -18.28
C ASN A 767 5.93 -28.66 -18.33
N TRP A 768 5.33 -28.84 -19.51
CA TRP A 768 3.87 -28.89 -19.64
C TRP A 768 3.36 -30.23 -19.08
N ILE A 769 2.21 -30.21 -18.40
CA ILE A 769 1.65 -31.41 -17.76
C ILE A 769 0.36 -31.83 -18.49
N PRO A 770 0.26 -33.09 -18.95
CA PRO A 770 -0.99 -33.61 -19.52
C PRO A 770 -2.13 -33.54 -18.50
N TYR A 771 -3.30 -33.10 -18.94
CA TYR A 771 -4.48 -32.94 -18.10
C TYR A 771 -5.72 -33.43 -18.84
N LYS A 772 -6.43 -34.43 -18.28
CA LYS A 772 -7.58 -35.06 -18.96
C LYS A 772 -7.24 -35.50 -20.40
N GLU A 773 -8.24 -35.83 -21.20
CA GLU A 773 -8.02 -36.50 -22.50
C GLU A 773 -7.30 -35.63 -23.54
N ASN A 774 -7.56 -34.32 -23.59
CA ASN A 774 -7.02 -33.44 -24.65
C ASN A 774 -6.46 -32.12 -24.14
N LYS A 775 -6.30 -31.96 -22.83
CA LYS A 775 -5.85 -30.70 -22.24
C LYS A 775 -4.45 -30.82 -21.66
N ILE A 776 -3.86 -29.66 -21.44
CA ILE A 776 -2.51 -29.47 -20.94
C ILE A 776 -2.54 -28.33 -19.93
N ILE A 777 -1.94 -28.56 -18.78
CA ILE A 777 -1.56 -27.47 -17.87
C ILE A 777 -0.32 -26.81 -18.47
N TYR A 778 -0.51 -25.56 -18.92
CA TYR A 778 0.48 -24.76 -19.61
C TYR A 778 1.32 -23.90 -18.66
N LYS A 779 0.64 -23.18 -17.75
CA LYS A 779 1.25 -22.28 -16.77
C LYS A 779 0.67 -22.48 -15.39
N TRP A 780 1.46 -22.09 -14.39
CA TRP A 780 1.08 -22.08 -12.98
C TRP A 780 0.71 -20.68 -12.48
N HIS A 781 1.17 -19.61 -13.16
CA HIS A 781 0.77 -18.23 -12.89
C HIS A 781 0.57 -17.37 -14.16
N PRO A 782 -0.64 -16.82 -14.36
CA PRO A 782 -1.88 -17.39 -13.82
C PRO A 782 -1.97 -18.88 -14.20
N PHE A 783 -2.70 -19.69 -13.44
CA PHE A 783 -2.87 -21.11 -13.73
C PHE A 783 -3.71 -21.27 -15.00
N GLN A 784 -3.13 -21.92 -16.02
CA GLN A 784 -3.72 -22.00 -17.35
C GLN A 784 -3.78 -23.44 -17.86
N ILE A 785 -4.96 -23.80 -18.34
CA ILE A 785 -5.22 -25.07 -19.03
C ILE A 785 -5.62 -24.75 -20.47
N GLY A 786 -5.08 -25.51 -21.42
CA GLY A 786 -5.42 -25.39 -22.84
C GLY A 786 -5.47 -26.72 -23.54
N SER A 787 -5.99 -26.75 -24.77
CA SER A 787 -6.06 -27.94 -25.62
C SER A 787 -5.22 -27.74 -26.89
N ILE A 788 -4.73 -28.85 -27.46
CA ILE A 788 -3.97 -28.82 -28.71
C ILE A 788 -4.95 -28.87 -29.88
N SER A 789 -4.95 -27.84 -30.73
CA SER A 789 -5.70 -27.81 -31.99
C SER A 789 -5.23 -28.94 -32.92
N ASN A 790 -6.17 -29.73 -33.44
CA ASN A 790 -5.88 -30.82 -34.38
C ASN A 790 -5.35 -30.32 -35.74
N ASP A 791 -5.76 -29.14 -36.18
CA ASP A 791 -5.43 -28.64 -37.52
C ASP A 791 -4.10 -27.87 -37.56
N SER A 792 -3.73 -27.20 -36.47
CA SER A 792 -2.63 -26.23 -36.47
C SER A 792 -1.46 -26.59 -35.55
N ASP A 793 -1.57 -27.70 -34.81
CA ASP A 793 -0.64 -28.11 -33.74
C ASP A 793 -0.38 -27.00 -32.72
N THR A 794 -1.35 -26.11 -32.51
CA THR A 794 -1.22 -24.95 -31.61
C THR A 794 -1.96 -25.20 -30.31
N LEU A 795 -1.32 -24.88 -29.18
CA LEU A 795 -1.98 -24.88 -27.88
C LEU A 795 -2.91 -23.66 -27.77
N VAL A 796 -4.18 -23.91 -27.52
CA VAL A 796 -5.21 -22.88 -27.32
C VAL A 796 -5.61 -22.87 -25.85
N ILE A 797 -5.46 -21.72 -25.18
CA ILE A 797 -5.80 -21.58 -23.75
C ILE A 797 -7.32 -21.53 -23.59
N GLU A 798 -7.85 -22.40 -22.74
CA GLU A 798 -9.29 -22.56 -22.49
C GLU A 798 -9.71 -21.98 -21.14
N SER A 799 -8.83 -22.04 -20.14
CA SER A 799 -9.13 -21.55 -18.80
C SER A 799 -7.96 -20.79 -18.20
N ASN A 800 -8.31 -19.87 -17.31
CA ASN A 800 -7.37 -19.04 -16.57
C ASN A 800 -7.87 -18.87 -15.13
N GLN A 801 -7.01 -19.17 -14.16
CA GLN A 801 -7.24 -18.94 -12.74
C GLN A 801 -6.10 -18.09 -12.18
N GLU A 802 -6.44 -17.00 -11.51
CA GLU A 802 -5.44 -16.22 -10.78
C GLU A 802 -4.84 -17.04 -9.64
N THR A 803 -3.52 -17.01 -9.53
CA THR A 803 -2.75 -17.70 -8.49
C THR A 803 -1.79 -16.73 -7.81
N PRO A 804 -1.29 -17.01 -6.60
CA PRO A 804 -0.27 -16.18 -5.98
C PRO A 804 0.95 -16.00 -6.88
N TRP A 805 1.58 -14.82 -6.88
CA TRP A 805 2.74 -14.51 -7.73
C TRP A 805 3.90 -15.51 -7.57
N PHE A 806 4.03 -16.16 -6.41
CA PHE A 806 4.95 -17.27 -6.16
C PHE A 806 4.92 -18.35 -7.24
N PHE A 807 3.74 -18.61 -7.82
CA PHE A 807 3.52 -19.59 -8.87
C PHE A 807 4.17 -19.19 -10.21
N SER A 808 4.56 -17.93 -10.39
CA SER A 808 5.30 -17.46 -11.58
C SER A 808 6.64 -18.17 -11.77
N ASN A 809 7.17 -18.77 -10.71
CA ASN A 809 8.41 -19.55 -10.74
C ASN A 809 8.19 -21.07 -10.76
N MET A 810 6.94 -21.53 -10.67
CA MET A 810 6.62 -22.96 -10.68
C MET A 810 6.69 -23.55 -12.08
N ARG A 811 7.09 -24.81 -12.14
CA ARG A 811 7.20 -25.63 -13.35
C ARG A 811 6.59 -26.99 -13.09
N GLY A 812 5.96 -27.57 -14.11
CA GLY A 812 5.48 -28.95 -14.04
C GLY A 812 6.62 -29.92 -13.79
N SER A 813 6.38 -30.95 -12.99
CA SER A 813 7.37 -32.00 -12.71
C SER A 813 6.84 -33.36 -13.17
N SER A 814 5.80 -33.91 -12.53
CA SER A 814 5.20 -35.20 -12.89
C SER A 814 3.92 -35.07 -13.72
N THR A 815 3.48 -36.19 -14.29
CA THR A 815 2.06 -36.39 -14.65
C THR A 815 1.16 -36.31 -13.43
N LEU A 816 -0.14 -36.13 -13.67
CA LEU A 816 -1.14 -36.14 -12.61
C LEU A 816 -1.58 -37.57 -12.29
N VAL A 817 -1.88 -37.81 -11.02
CA VAL A 817 -2.49 -39.05 -10.53
C VAL A 817 -3.87 -38.74 -9.96
N GLU A 818 -4.84 -39.58 -10.31
CA GLU A 818 -6.19 -39.53 -9.77
C GLU A 818 -6.27 -40.39 -8.51
N GLU A 819 -6.65 -39.78 -7.40
CA GLU A 819 -6.85 -40.47 -6.12
C GLU A 819 -7.93 -39.74 -5.31
N GLY A 820 -9.02 -40.46 -5.01
CA GLY A 820 -10.22 -39.87 -4.42
C GLY A 820 -10.94 -38.94 -5.41
N GLU A 821 -11.37 -37.76 -4.95
CA GLU A 821 -12.09 -36.78 -5.77
C GLU A 821 -11.16 -35.78 -6.50
N TYR A 822 -9.84 -35.95 -6.40
CA TYR A 822 -8.88 -34.94 -6.81
C TYR A 822 -7.78 -35.50 -7.69
N LEU A 823 -7.20 -34.61 -8.50
CA LEU A 823 -5.98 -34.85 -9.23
C LEU A 823 -4.80 -34.27 -8.46
N TRP A 824 -3.74 -35.05 -8.34
CA TRP A 824 -2.53 -34.70 -7.60
C TRP A 824 -1.35 -34.62 -8.55
N GLY A 825 -0.48 -33.63 -8.36
CA GLY A 825 0.73 -33.48 -9.15
C GLY A 825 1.88 -32.97 -8.32
N ILE A 826 3.11 -33.22 -8.78
CA ILE A 826 4.30 -32.56 -8.25
C ILE A 826 4.81 -31.53 -9.25
N THR A 827 5.14 -30.36 -8.72
CA THR A 827 5.75 -29.23 -9.43
C THR A 827 7.09 -28.93 -8.78
N HIS A 828 7.88 -28.04 -9.39
CA HIS A 828 9.09 -27.55 -8.77
C HIS A 828 9.33 -26.06 -9.02
N ILE A 829 10.11 -25.45 -8.14
CA ILE A 829 10.70 -24.12 -8.31
C ILE A 829 12.23 -24.25 -8.31
N VAL A 830 12.92 -23.24 -8.86
CA VAL A 830 14.39 -23.22 -8.95
C VAL A 830 14.93 -21.94 -8.34
N ILE A 831 15.90 -22.08 -7.43
CA ILE A 831 16.77 -20.98 -7.00
C ILE A 831 18.05 -21.03 -7.84
N TYR A 832 18.31 -19.95 -8.56
CA TYR A 832 19.44 -19.81 -9.48
C TYR A 832 20.70 -19.39 -8.72
N GLU A 833 21.37 -20.36 -8.10
CA GLU A 833 22.73 -20.23 -7.57
C GLU A 833 23.62 -21.37 -8.12
N GLN A 834 24.87 -21.46 -7.67
CA GLN A 834 25.83 -22.48 -8.13
C GLN A 834 26.24 -23.39 -6.96
N PRO A 835 25.80 -24.67 -6.94
CA PRO A 835 24.82 -25.30 -7.84
C PRO A 835 23.39 -24.81 -7.59
N ARG A 836 22.50 -25.01 -8.57
CA ARG A 836 21.07 -24.64 -8.45
C ARG A 836 20.40 -25.43 -7.33
N LYS A 837 19.34 -24.87 -6.72
CA LYS A 837 18.51 -25.59 -5.75
C LYS A 837 17.10 -25.77 -6.29
N TYR A 838 16.62 -27.01 -6.24
CA TYR A 838 15.32 -27.39 -6.73
C TYR A 838 14.44 -27.70 -5.52
N TYR A 839 13.24 -27.11 -5.48
CA TYR A 839 12.26 -27.40 -4.44
C TYR A 839 10.97 -27.89 -5.07
N HIS A 840 10.44 -28.96 -4.52
CA HIS A 840 9.23 -29.62 -4.97
C HIS A 840 8.02 -29.12 -4.20
N ILE A 841 6.88 -29.08 -4.89
CA ILE A 841 5.61 -28.62 -4.34
C ILE A 841 4.51 -29.55 -4.87
N ILE A 842 3.72 -30.14 -3.96
CA ILE A 842 2.56 -30.93 -4.34
C ILE A 842 1.39 -29.97 -4.57
N VAL A 843 0.65 -30.22 -5.65
CA VAL A 843 -0.55 -29.47 -6.03
C VAL A 843 -1.75 -30.39 -6.05
N LYS A 844 -2.91 -29.82 -5.69
CA LYS A 844 -4.20 -30.49 -5.69
C LYS A 844 -5.16 -29.73 -6.60
N ILE A 845 -5.72 -30.44 -7.57
CA ILE A 845 -6.60 -29.89 -8.61
C ILE A 845 -7.96 -30.58 -8.49
N ASP A 846 -9.01 -29.78 -8.54
CA ASP A 846 -10.38 -30.27 -8.63
C ASP A 846 -10.72 -30.55 -10.10
N PRO A 847 -10.93 -31.83 -10.49
CA PRO A 847 -11.25 -32.20 -11.85
C PRO A 847 -12.65 -31.77 -12.28
N THR A 848 -13.55 -31.40 -11.37
CA THR A 848 -14.90 -30.94 -11.74
C THR A 848 -14.92 -29.48 -12.17
N THR A 849 -14.09 -28.65 -11.51
CA THR A 849 -14.03 -27.20 -11.75
C THR A 849 -12.85 -26.77 -12.62
N ASP A 850 -11.93 -27.67 -12.97
CA ASP A 850 -10.65 -27.37 -13.64
C ASP A 850 -9.81 -26.34 -12.85
N LYS A 851 -9.97 -26.29 -11.51
CA LYS A 851 -9.28 -25.33 -10.64
C LYS A 851 -8.23 -25.97 -9.77
N LEU A 852 -7.12 -25.26 -9.60
CA LEU A 852 -6.12 -25.53 -8.58
C LEU A 852 -6.66 -25.05 -7.22
N ILE A 853 -6.78 -25.97 -6.25
CA ILE A 853 -7.45 -25.68 -4.96
C ILE A 853 -6.49 -25.63 -3.78
N ALA A 854 -5.35 -26.33 -3.87
CA ALA A 854 -4.37 -26.35 -2.78
C ALA A 854 -2.97 -26.67 -3.30
N TYR A 855 -1.97 -26.28 -2.51
CA TYR A 855 -0.56 -26.59 -2.74
C TYR A 855 0.18 -26.70 -1.41
N THR A 856 1.34 -27.35 -1.41
CA THR A 856 2.17 -27.48 -0.21
C THR A 856 3.20 -26.36 -0.07
N ASN A 857 3.78 -26.20 1.11
CA ASN A 857 5.08 -25.54 1.22
C ASN A 857 6.13 -26.27 0.35
N PRO A 858 7.12 -25.55 -0.21
CA PRO A 858 8.23 -26.16 -0.91
C PRO A 858 9.07 -27.05 0.02
N PHE A 859 9.61 -28.14 -0.52
CA PHE A 859 10.49 -29.09 0.18
C PHE A 859 11.54 -29.68 -0.78
N TYR A 860 12.56 -30.36 -0.23
CA TYR A 860 13.48 -31.22 -1.00
C TYR A 860 13.54 -32.62 -0.39
N PHE A 861 13.94 -33.63 -1.16
CA PHE A 861 13.88 -35.03 -0.75
C PHE A 861 15.16 -35.54 -0.09
N VAL A 862 16.34 -35.29 -0.66
CA VAL A 862 17.59 -35.91 -0.21
C VAL A 862 18.63 -34.87 0.19
N ASN A 863 19.11 -34.05 -0.74
CA ASN A 863 20.08 -32.98 -0.51
C ASN A 863 19.53 -31.67 -1.08
N ASN A 864 19.86 -30.57 -0.42
CA ASN A 864 19.44 -29.23 -0.85
C ASN A 864 20.27 -28.74 -2.06
N SER A 865 20.07 -29.39 -3.21
CA SER A 865 20.80 -29.22 -4.48
C SER A 865 19.84 -29.46 -5.66
N ILE A 866 20.37 -29.86 -6.82
CA ILE A 866 19.60 -30.24 -8.01
C ILE A 866 18.95 -31.61 -7.77
N GLU A 867 17.61 -31.63 -7.78
CA GLU A 867 16.78 -32.83 -7.68
C GLU A 867 15.71 -32.82 -8.78
N TYR A 868 15.51 -33.96 -9.44
CA TYR A 868 14.50 -34.16 -10.47
C TYR A 868 13.49 -35.21 -10.02
N CYS A 869 12.23 -35.02 -10.40
CA CYS A 869 11.10 -35.90 -10.07
C CYS A 869 10.09 -35.88 -11.24
N LEU A 870 10.01 -36.96 -12.02
CA LEU A 870 9.19 -37.01 -13.26
C LEU A 870 7.95 -37.89 -13.17
N GLY A 871 7.73 -38.59 -12.05
CA GLY A 871 6.56 -39.45 -11.84
C GLY A 871 6.00 -39.29 -10.44
N LEU A 872 4.69 -39.50 -10.29
CA LEU A 872 3.99 -39.48 -9.01
C LEU A 872 2.92 -40.56 -9.01
N GLU A 873 2.81 -41.27 -7.90
CA GLU A 873 1.71 -42.17 -7.60
C GLU A 873 1.24 -41.91 -6.17
N LYS A 874 -0.06 -42.08 -5.91
CA LYS A 874 -0.67 -41.88 -4.60
C LYS A 874 -1.56 -43.08 -4.28
N ARG A 875 -1.43 -43.63 -3.08
CA ARG A 875 -2.28 -44.74 -2.59
C ARG A 875 -2.70 -44.42 -1.17
N GLY A 876 -3.97 -44.07 -0.97
CA GLY A 876 -4.44 -43.51 0.30
C GLY A 876 -3.62 -42.28 0.66
N GLU A 877 -3.02 -42.23 1.84
CA GLU A 877 -2.22 -41.09 2.33
C GLU A 877 -0.73 -41.17 1.95
N VAL A 878 -0.31 -42.19 1.17
CA VAL A 878 1.10 -42.41 0.83
C VAL A 878 1.37 -42.03 -0.61
N PHE A 879 2.46 -41.27 -0.82
CA PHE A 879 2.96 -40.90 -2.13
C PHE A 879 4.21 -41.70 -2.49
N TYR A 880 4.41 -41.91 -3.79
CA TYR A 880 5.53 -42.65 -4.36
C TYR A 880 6.11 -41.91 -5.56
N SER A 881 7.43 -41.92 -5.70
CA SER A 881 8.11 -41.30 -6.86
C SER A 881 9.52 -41.84 -7.09
N PHE A 882 10.00 -41.69 -8.33
CA PHE A 882 11.41 -41.77 -8.66
C PHE A 882 12.04 -40.39 -8.67
N ILE A 883 13.07 -40.21 -7.86
CA ILE A 883 13.83 -38.97 -7.79
C ILE A 883 15.29 -39.22 -8.16
N SER A 884 15.96 -38.24 -8.76
CA SER A 884 17.40 -38.32 -9.04
C SER A 884 18.12 -37.05 -8.60
N GLN A 885 19.31 -37.20 -8.05
CA GLN A 885 20.16 -36.08 -7.66
C GLN A 885 21.17 -35.79 -8.75
N ASN A 886 21.37 -34.51 -9.06
CA ASN A 886 22.28 -34.08 -10.13
C ASN A 886 22.01 -34.81 -11.46
N ASP A 887 20.73 -35.14 -11.69
CA ASP A 887 20.23 -35.91 -12.84
C ASP A 887 20.93 -37.25 -13.07
N ALA A 888 21.24 -37.98 -11.98
CA ALA A 888 21.85 -39.30 -12.05
C ALA A 888 21.31 -40.22 -10.93
N ASN A 889 21.45 -41.53 -11.14
CA ASN A 889 21.19 -42.57 -10.15
C ASN A 889 19.82 -42.42 -9.48
N PRO A 890 18.72 -42.61 -10.24
CA PRO A 890 17.38 -42.47 -9.69
C PRO A 890 17.17 -43.45 -8.53
N ILE A 891 16.48 -42.99 -7.49
CA ILE A 891 16.03 -43.79 -6.36
C ILE A 891 14.52 -43.73 -6.27
N PHE A 892 13.92 -44.79 -5.74
CA PHE A 892 12.49 -44.84 -5.48
C PHE A 892 12.21 -44.45 -4.02
N VAL A 893 11.26 -43.55 -3.82
CA VAL A 893 10.95 -42.99 -2.51
C VAL A 893 9.46 -43.02 -2.21
N GLU A 894 9.14 -43.22 -0.95
CA GLU A 894 7.79 -43.11 -0.39
C GLU A 894 7.76 -42.08 0.75
N TRP A 895 6.65 -41.35 0.88
CA TRP A 895 6.41 -40.37 1.95
C TRP A 895 4.92 -40.22 2.25
N ASN A 896 4.58 -39.66 3.42
CA ASN A 896 3.18 -39.51 3.85
C ASN A 896 2.65 -38.11 3.58
N GLU A 897 1.34 -38.02 3.34
CA GLU A 897 0.61 -36.76 3.22
C GLU A 897 0.65 -35.93 4.50
N SER A 898 0.68 -36.58 5.67
CA SER A 898 0.76 -35.95 6.99
C SER A 898 2.07 -35.19 7.25
N ASP A 899 3.12 -35.47 6.47
CA ASP A 899 4.40 -34.76 6.54
C ASP A 899 4.39 -33.44 5.74
N LEU A 900 3.32 -33.18 4.97
CA LEU A 900 3.16 -32.00 4.12
C LEU A 900 2.39 -30.89 4.84
N ILE A 901 2.76 -29.64 4.55
CA ILE A 901 2.05 -28.46 5.04
C ILE A 901 1.27 -27.86 3.89
N TRP A 902 -0.06 -27.93 3.98
CA TRP A 902 -0.99 -27.49 2.95
C TRP A 902 -1.38 -26.02 3.06
N LYS A 903 -1.59 -25.41 1.91
CA LYS A 903 -2.17 -24.07 1.73
C LYS A 903 -3.33 -24.17 0.75
N THR A 904 -4.45 -23.57 1.13
CA THR A 904 -5.62 -23.44 0.26
C THR A 904 -5.47 -22.23 -0.65
N ILE A 905 -5.97 -22.35 -1.87
CA ILE A 905 -6.15 -21.23 -2.78
C ILE A 905 -7.60 -20.77 -2.63
N HIS A 906 -7.80 -19.59 -2.06
CA HIS A 906 -9.11 -18.99 -1.97
C HIS A 906 -9.54 -18.56 -3.39
N ILE A 907 -10.58 -19.22 -3.90
CA ILE A 907 -11.16 -19.02 -5.23
C ILE A 907 -12.16 -17.86 -5.21
#